data_AF-A0A534KIH8-F1
#
_entry.id   AF-A0A534KIH8-F1
#
_cell.length_a   1.000
_cell.length_b   1.000
_cell.length_c   1.000
_cell.angle_alpha   90.00
_cell.angle_beta   90.00
_cell.angle_gamma   90.00
#
_symmetry.space_group_name_H-M   'P 1'
#
loop_
_entity.id
_entity.type
_entity.pdbx_description
1 polymer ?
#
loop_
_entity_poly.entity_id
_entity_poly.type
_entity_poly.pdbx_seq_one_letter_code
_entity_poly.pdbx_strand_id
1 'polypeptide(L)'
;MGSLRPALLAVVAGLLVLWSLFPPAVGQNPSGQMVVTTDYELFGRSDLNGGGHVTWTLTGAKAADLRAGILHMFDEYPTIPRGFLFQGELTAANQDGVLESVEGVRYTDLLENVLERPGGAQGTLAQYMELYPFDLREKNAADPGLGFERSTSGLANTNVSTSADVEIRFLFEASTATQNARVSLSTLALAQSLYKPFTYAAIQSPTLTPSGPYPGSWPFLIEGGWHNITTNSCPPGVPSPCAVLWAGNDATGRYANNTVAATRTIADPAFATPAYIPFDLRFGSDAWATFNYTGQVADAGDRLHLQIAHAPAFTDWTNLSFGASVDLSQTAPGVWSTATVNLSGYLGDRVRLRLNFTSNAAGSARGFYLRDFALRAPSFYGGEVVQADTHYLIGTLSFSDPSLDSGGIQLIRTPGGEILQYHSTWDATALPTDSVQFRTFDVAENPQILFVIMIAASYMISRVQDSAYHRYREAHPAVYRPALHRGKWLHRLGLVAIAVLILFYFVPTATWFIGVRVFVSGPAYWLLAIVLTLLFGLGSRVYYRGQLVETPPPAEVEGRVVMKKVVIPTGPPEEPAAIGPHNPSAVESLQGATPTSMRCESCGEVQTVPAGADPRATICASCGKWLRHLDEGRRYLLIASNPSIAFGWLRDLRKSGAPALCMTVATPERLRLEFGVQGVSIVQVSAQAAGGVDPKKLDPAGLKVILPLVRQRKGGAILYDGLDQIVSQASLADVIRFLRKANDMAFVHGMTVIARVSPGVLADSELRRLNAEFDEFLDLSA
;
A
#
# COMPACT_ATOMS: atom_id res chain seq x y z
N MET A 1 38.35 -32.60 1.90
CA MET A 1 37.34 -32.26 0.89
C MET A 1 36.07 -31.79 1.60
N GLY A 2 35.95 -30.47 1.78
CA GLY A 2 34.80 -29.86 2.45
C GLY A 2 33.56 -29.94 1.57
N SER A 3 32.48 -30.52 2.09
CA SER A 3 31.24 -30.78 1.37
C SER A 3 30.64 -29.46 0.84
N LEU A 4 30.60 -29.30 -0.48
CA LEU A 4 29.93 -28.22 -1.23
C LEU A 4 28.39 -28.23 -1.09
N ARG A 5 27.81 -29.30 -0.53
CA ARG A 5 26.36 -29.54 -0.49
C ARG A 5 25.54 -28.59 0.42
N PRO A 6 25.94 -28.23 1.66
CA PRO A 6 25.19 -27.29 2.48
C PRO A 6 25.28 -25.84 1.97
N ALA A 7 26.40 -25.46 1.35
CA ALA A 7 26.53 -24.15 0.70
C ALA A 7 25.63 -24.06 -0.53
N LEU A 8 25.56 -25.12 -1.34
CA LEU A 8 24.62 -25.20 -2.46
C LEU A 8 23.16 -25.10 -1.99
N LEU A 9 22.80 -25.75 -0.88
CA LEU A 9 21.43 -25.73 -0.35
C LEU A 9 21.05 -24.37 0.24
N ALA A 10 21.98 -23.69 0.91
CA ALA A 10 21.79 -22.31 1.39
C ALA A 10 21.75 -21.29 0.24
N VAL A 11 22.53 -21.51 -0.83
CA VAL A 11 22.51 -20.69 -2.05
C VAL A 11 21.23 -20.94 -2.84
N VAL A 12 20.74 -22.18 -2.93
CA VAL A 12 19.45 -22.49 -3.57
C VAL A 12 18.31 -21.90 -2.73
N ALA A 13 18.26 -22.11 -1.41
CA ALA A 13 17.25 -21.47 -0.57
C ALA A 13 17.33 -19.93 -0.63
N GLY A 14 18.53 -19.37 -0.66
CA GLY A 14 18.75 -17.93 -0.84
C GLY A 14 18.30 -17.44 -2.22
N LEU A 15 18.61 -18.16 -3.30
CA LEU A 15 18.16 -17.87 -4.66
C LEU A 15 16.65 -18.02 -4.83
N LEU A 16 16.02 -18.96 -4.12
CA LEU A 16 14.58 -19.16 -4.11
C LEU A 16 13.83 -18.04 -3.42
N VAL A 17 14.38 -17.54 -2.31
CA VAL A 17 13.87 -16.33 -1.64
C VAL A 17 14.17 -15.07 -2.46
N LEU A 18 15.31 -15.02 -3.18
CA LEU A 18 15.66 -13.87 -4.02
C LEU A 18 14.82 -13.80 -5.30
N TRP A 19 14.53 -14.94 -5.95
CA TRP A 19 13.79 -15.01 -7.20
C TRP A 19 12.28 -14.91 -7.03
N SER A 20 11.76 -15.21 -5.83
CA SER A 20 10.35 -14.98 -5.51
C SER A 20 10.02 -13.48 -5.31
N LEU A 21 11.03 -12.61 -5.22
CA LEU A 21 10.84 -11.17 -5.04
C LEU A 21 10.82 -10.37 -6.37
N PHE A 22 11.01 -11.04 -7.52
CA PHE A 22 10.97 -10.38 -8.81
C PHE A 22 9.62 -10.65 -9.48
N PRO A 23 8.81 -9.63 -9.79
CA PRO A 23 7.64 -9.82 -10.65
C PRO A 23 8.10 -10.36 -12.02
N PRO A 24 7.30 -11.21 -12.68
CA PRO A 24 7.62 -11.66 -14.03
C PRO A 24 7.83 -10.45 -14.93
N ALA A 25 8.81 -10.55 -15.84
CA ALA A 25 9.08 -9.50 -16.81
C ALA A 25 7.79 -9.22 -17.60
N VAL A 26 7.27 -8.01 -17.42
CA VAL A 26 6.08 -7.52 -18.10
C VAL A 26 6.39 -7.48 -19.59
N GLY A 27 5.69 -8.32 -20.37
CA GLY A 27 5.77 -8.28 -21.82
C GLY A 27 5.33 -6.90 -22.31
N GLN A 28 6.11 -6.30 -23.21
CA GLN A 28 5.68 -5.06 -23.85
C GLN A 28 4.63 -5.39 -24.90
N ASN A 29 3.36 -5.17 -24.57
CA ASN A 29 2.30 -5.17 -25.56
C ASN A 29 2.48 -3.93 -26.46
N PRO A 30 2.65 -4.07 -27.78
CA PRO A 30 2.86 -2.94 -28.69
C PRO A 30 1.68 -1.95 -28.74
N SER A 31 0.49 -2.36 -28.27
CA SER A 31 -0.68 -1.49 -28.13
C SER A 31 -0.74 -0.71 -26.80
N GLY A 32 0.20 -0.98 -25.88
CA GLY A 32 0.17 -0.44 -24.52
C GLY A 32 -0.76 -1.23 -23.58
N GLN A 33 -0.52 -1.11 -22.27
CA GLN A 33 -1.28 -1.80 -21.22
C GLN A 33 -1.40 -0.94 -19.96
N MET A 34 -2.30 -1.32 -19.06
CA MET A 34 -2.40 -0.76 -17.72
C MET A 34 -1.75 -1.70 -16.71
N VAL A 35 -0.88 -1.17 -15.87
CA VAL A 35 -0.40 -1.85 -14.67
C VAL A 35 -1.09 -1.20 -13.46
N VAL A 36 -1.72 -2.01 -12.63
CA VAL A 36 -2.32 -1.58 -11.35
C VAL A 36 -1.54 -2.26 -10.24
N THR A 37 -0.82 -1.47 -9.45
CA THR A 37 -0.10 -1.98 -8.29
C THR A 37 -0.70 -1.44 -7.01
N THR A 38 -1.03 -2.34 -6.07
CA THR A 38 -1.66 -1.95 -4.81
C THR A 38 -0.88 -2.48 -3.62
N ASP A 39 -0.54 -1.61 -2.68
CA ASP A 39 0.09 -1.98 -1.42
C ASP A 39 -0.88 -1.69 -0.28
N TYR A 40 -1.29 -2.74 0.44
CA TYR A 40 -2.16 -2.65 1.61
C TYR A 40 -1.34 -2.83 2.88
N GLU A 41 -1.38 -1.86 3.79
CA GLU A 41 -0.73 -1.90 5.10
C GLU A 41 -1.79 -1.86 6.19
N LEU A 42 -2.13 -3.04 6.72
CA LEU A 42 -3.27 -3.22 7.61
C LEU A 42 -2.85 -3.76 8.96
N PHE A 43 -3.43 -3.19 10.02
CA PHE A 43 -3.11 -3.51 11.40
C PHE A 43 -4.40 -3.72 12.21
N GLY A 44 -4.45 -4.76 13.03
CA GLY A 44 -5.62 -5.03 13.86
C GLY A 44 -5.67 -6.43 14.42
N ARG A 45 -6.64 -6.69 15.32
CA ARG A 45 -6.88 -8.03 15.88
C ARG A 45 -8.01 -8.74 15.15
N SER A 46 -9.24 -8.24 15.27
CA SER A 46 -10.44 -8.77 14.60
C SER A 46 -10.80 -8.00 13.34
N ASP A 47 -10.65 -6.68 13.38
CA ASP A 47 -10.97 -5.77 12.30
C ASP A 47 -9.67 -5.06 11.93
N LEU A 48 -9.25 -5.28 10.69
CA LEU A 48 -8.06 -4.64 10.17
C LEU A 48 -8.42 -3.25 9.69
N ASN A 49 -7.66 -2.28 10.18
CA ASN A 49 -7.70 -0.92 9.67
C ASN A 49 -6.27 -0.51 9.30
N GLY A 50 -6.16 0.37 8.33
CA GLY A 50 -4.88 0.91 7.93
C GLY A 50 -5.05 1.69 6.66
N GLY A 51 -4.09 1.55 5.76
CA GLY A 51 -4.13 2.25 4.51
C GLY A 51 -3.23 1.60 3.49
N GLY A 52 -2.83 2.38 2.51
CA GLY A 52 -2.06 1.83 1.42
C GLY A 52 -1.86 2.82 0.29
N HIS A 53 -1.28 2.29 -0.77
CA HIS A 53 -1.05 3.03 -2.00
C HIS A 53 -1.64 2.24 -3.16
N VAL A 54 -2.22 2.94 -4.12
CA VAL A 54 -2.52 2.40 -5.44
C VAL A 54 -1.76 3.23 -6.47
N THR A 55 -1.10 2.55 -7.40
CA THR A 55 -0.43 3.17 -8.53
C THR A 55 -0.98 2.58 -9.82
N TRP A 56 -1.41 3.46 -10.71
CA TRP A 56 -1.74 3.12 -12.08
C TRP A 56 -0.61 3.57 -12.99
N THR A 57 -0.12 2.66 -13.82
CA THR A 57 0.84 2.97 -14.89
C THR A 57 0.24 2.57 -16.22
N LEU A 58 -0.01 3.53 -17.10
CA LEU A 58 -0.48 3.29 -18.45
C LEU A 58 0.66 3.55 -19.43
N THR A 59 0.78 2.68 -20.43
CA THR A 59 1.84 2.73 -21.43
C THR A 59 1.27 2.84 -22.85
N GLY A 60 2.06 3.37 -23.78
CA GLY A 60 1.72 3.38 -25.20
C GLY A 60 0.39 4.08 -25.54
N ALA A 61 -0.43 3.46 -26.39
CA ALA A 61 -1.69 4.05 -26.83
C ALA A 61 -2.68 4.27 -25.66
N LYS A 62 -2.66 3.39 -24.64
CA LYS A 62 -3.53 3.53 -23.46
C LYS A 62 -3.20 4.76 -22.62
N ALA A 63 -1.93 5.15 -22.56
CA ALA A 63 -1.51 6.40 -21.93
C ALA A 63 -2.00 7.61 -22.72
N ALA A 64 -1.90 7.55 -24.06
CA ALA A 64 -2.38 8.60 -24.95
C ALA A 64 -3.91 8.76 -24.89
N ASP A 65 -4.67 7.67 -24.86
CA ASP A 65 -6.13 7.68 -24.77
C ASP A 65 -6.60 8.35 -23.47
N LEU A 66 -6.02 7.98 -22.33
CA LEU A 66 -6.37 8.60 -21.04
C LEU A 66 -6.02 10.09 -21.03
N ARG A 67 -4.83 10.46 -21.52
CA ARG A 67 -4.40 11.87 -21.61
C ARG A 67 -5.32 12.67 -22.52
N ALA A 68 -5.71 12.13 -23.67
CA ALA A 68 -6.63 12.79 -24.58
C ALA A 68 -8.00 13.00 -23.92
N GLY A 69 -8.51 12.00 -23.19
CA GLY A 69 -9.73 12.15 -22.39
C GLY A 69 -9.62 13.25 -21.33
N ILE A 70 -8.52 13.31 -20.58
CA ILE A 70 -8.31 14.39 -19.60
C ILE A 70 -8.23 15.74 -20.31
N LEU A 71 -7.42 15.88 -21.36
CA LEU A 71 -7.27 17.14 -22.08
C LEU A 71 -8.60 17.60 -22.70
N HIS A 72 -9.30 16.72 -23.43
CA HIS A 72 -10.59 17.06 -24.03
C HIS A 72 -11.65 17.47 -23.01
N MET A 73 -11.60 16.94 -21.78
CA MET A 73 -12.53 17.33 -20.72
C MET A 73 -12.09 18.61 -20.01
N PHE A 74 -10.82 18.73 -19.65
CA PHE A 74 -10.35 19.72 -18.70
C PHE A 74 -9.72 20.97 -19.33
N ASP A 75 -9.24 20.89 -20.58
CA ASP A 75 -8.69 22.02 -21.34
C ASP A 75 -9.73 22.63 -22.31
N GLU A 76 -10.59 21.81 -22.96
CA GLU A 76 -11.56 22.35 -23.91
C GLU A 76 -12.79 22.99 -23.25
N TYR A 77 -13.30 22.37 -22.18
CA TYR A 77 -14.54 22.79 -21.52
C TYR A 77 -14.24 23.58 -20.25
N PRO A 78 -14.75 24.80 -20.05
CA PRO A 78 -14.56 25.56 -18.79
C PRO A 78 -15.31 24.99 -17.58
N THR A 79 -16.37 24.22 -17.85
CA THR A 79 -17.12 23.47 -16.85
C THR A 79 -17.48 22.12 -17.44
N ILE A 80 -17.46 21.07 -16.63
CA ILE A 80 -17.83 19.73 -17.09
C ILE A 80 -19.24 19.78 -17.69
N PRO A 81 -19.41 19.38 -18.97
CA PRO A 81 -20.70 19.45 -19.63
C PRO A 81 -21.76 18.63 -18.90
N ARG A 82 -23.03 18.99 -19.10
CA ARG A 82 -24.13 18.17 -18.59
C ARG A 82 -24.08 16.76 -19.19
N GLY A 83 -24.67 15.79 -18.49
CA GLY A 83 -24.66 14.38 -18.92
C GLY A 83 -23.42 13.59 -18.47
N PHE A 84 -22.33 14.24 -18.07
CA PHE A 84 -21.24 13.57 -17.35
C PHE A 84 -21.55 13.45 -15.86
N LEU A 85 -20.86 12.53 -15.18
CA LEU A 85 -21.05 12.24 -13.76
C LEU A 85 -20.90 13.48 -12.87
N PHE A 86 -19.94 14.34 -13.18
CA PHE A 86 -19.59 15.54 -12.41
C PHE A 86 -20.00 16.84 -13.11
N GLN A 87 -21.14 16.81 -13.81
CA GLN A 87 -21.66 17.98 -14.53
C GLN A 87 -21.65 19.27 -13.69
N GLY A 88 -21.21 20.37 -14.30
CA GLY A 88 -21.18 21.70 -13.68
C GLY A 88 -19.94 22.02 -12.84
N GLU A 89 -19.08 21.03 -12.57
CA GLU A 89 -17.79 21.27 -11.90
C GLU A 89 -16.82 22.07 -12.79
N LEU A 90 -15.98 22.90 -12.17
CA LEU A 90 -14.96 23.69 -12.87
C LEU A 90 -13.78 22.81 -13.28
N THR A 91 -13.26 23.03 -14.49
CA THR A 91 -12.15 22.25 -15.07
C THR A 91 -10.81 22.98 -15.06
N ALA A 92 -10.84 24.31 -14.88
CA ALA A 92 -9.70 25.22 -15.04
C ALA A 92 -9.17 25.38 -16.49
N ALA A 93 -9.98 25.01 -17.48
CA ALA A 93 -9.67 25.13 -18.90
C ALA A 93 -9.10 26.50 -19.31
N ASN A 94 -8.03 26.47 -20.10
CA ASN A 94 -7.44 27.64 -20.73
C ASN A 94 -7.46 27.57 -22.28
N GLN A 95 -7.80 26.42 -22.86
CA GLN A 95 -7.92 26.13 -24.30
C GLN A 95 -6.61 26.28 -25.08
N ASP A 96 -5.46 25.98 -24.46
CA ASP A 96 -4.15 26.08 -25.10
C ASP A 96 -3.68 24.75 -25.73
N GLY A 97 -4.44 23.66 -25.54
CA GLY A 97 -4.13 22.33 -26.07
C GLY A 97 -3.03 21.61 -25.30
N VAL A 98 -2.69 22.05 -24.09
CA VAL A 98 -1.70 21.48 -23.19
C VAL A 98 -2.33 21.25 -21.83
N LEU A 99 -2.25 20.01 -21.35
CA LEU A 99 -2.73 19.63 -20.03
C LEU A 99 -1.83 20.24 -18.94
N GLU A 100 -2.28 21.33 -18.34
CA GLU A 100 -1.55 21.98 -17.24
C GLU A 100 -1.76 21.26 -15.90
N SER A 101 -0.86 21.49 -14.95
CA SER A 101 -0.96 20.90 -13.62
C SER A 101 -2.28 21.27 -12.92
N VAL A 102 -2.84 22.46 -13.16
CA VAL A 102 -4.11 22.91 -12.55
C VAL A 102 -5.33 22.17 -13.11
N GLU A 103 -5.34 21.87 -14.40
CA GLU A 103 -6.38 21.07 -15.05
C GLU A 103 -6.30 19.61 -14.62
N GLY A 104 -5.07 19.07 -14.58
CA GLY A 104 -4.78 17.75 -14.02
C GLY A 104 -5.23 17.62 -12.57
N VAL A 105 -5.10 18.68 -11.76
CA VAL A 105 -5.61 18.71 -10.39
C VAL A 105 -7.11 18.44 -10.35
N ARG A 106 -7.90 19.11 -11.20
CA ARG A 106 -9.35 18.96 -11.24
C ARG A 106 -9.76 17.55 -11.63
N TYR A 107 -9.09 16.94 -12.59
CA TYR A 107 -9.32 15.53 -12.91
C TYR A 107 -9.08 14.63 -11.70
N THR A 108 -7.96 14.82 -11.02
CA THR A 108 -7.58 13.98 -9.88
C THR A 108 -8.52 14.16 -8.68
N ASP A 109 -9.02 15.37 -8.41
CA ASP A 109 -10.03 15.64 -7.37
C ASP A 109 -11.34 14.87 -7.65
N LEU A 110 -11.74 14.75 -8.93
CA LEU A 110 -12.92 13.97 -9.29
C LEU A 110 -12.69 12.46 -9.23
N LEU A 111 -11.48 12.01 -9.53
CA LEU A 111 -11.09 10.61 -9.37
C LEU A 111 -11.11 10.20 -7.89
N GLU A 112 -10.68 11.06 -6.96
CA GLU A 112 -10.87 10.88 -5.51
C GLU A 112 -12.36 10.64 -5.19
N ASN A 113 -13.25 11.51 -5.64
CA ASN A 113 -14.70 11.34 -5.45
C ASN A 113 -15.27 10.02 -6.05
N VAL A 114 -14.71 9.56 -7.18
CA VAL A 114 -15.09 8.26 -7.77
C VAL A 114 -14.70 7.09 -6.87
N LEU A 115 -13.49 7.16 -6.31
CA LEU A 115 -12.88 6.13 -5.47
C LEU A 115 -13.42 6.14 -4.04
N GLU A 116 -13.95 7.25 -3.56
CA GLU A 116 -14.60 7.36 -2.25
C GLU A 116 -16.07 6.94 -2.25
N ARG A 117 -16.65 6.74 -3.45
CA ARG A 117 -18.09 6.53 -3.74
C ARG A 117 -18.96 7.75 -3.33
N PRO A 118 -19.83 8.26 -4.21
CA PRO A 118 -20.69 9.40 -3.87
C PRO A 118 -21.69 9.04 -2.76
N GLY A 119 -21.65 9.74 -1.61
CA GLY A 119 -22.65 9.59 -0.55
C GLY A 119 -22.12 9.38 0.88
N GLY A 120 -20.80 9.34 1.09
CA GLY A 120 -20.17 9.65 2.38
C GLY A 120 -20.27 8.61 3.50
N ALA A 121 -20.60 7.35 3.21
CA ALA A 121 -20.63 6.29 4.24
C ALA A 121 -20.08 4.91 3.81
N GLN A 122 -19.75 4.70 2.54
CA GLN A 122 -19.33 3.40 2.01
C GLN A 122 -18.20 3.54 0.99
N GLY A 123 -17.08 2.88 1.25
CA GLY A 123 -15.85 2.98 0.46
C GLY A 123 -15.91 2.21 -0.86
N THR A 124 -14.88 2.35 -1.69
CA THR A 124 -14.72 1.48 -2.87
C THR A 124 -14.37 0.08 -2.41
N LEU A 125 -15.24 -0.88 -2.73
CA LEU A 125 -15.01 -2.28 -2.43
C LEU A 125 -14.00 -2.85 -3.45
N ALA A 126 -12.82 -3.21 -2.98
CA ALA A 126 -11.79 -3.91 -3.74
C ALA A 126 -11.43 -5.21 -3.00
N GLN A 127 -11.67 -6.35 -3.66
CA GLN A 127 -11.47 -7.69 -3.08
C GLN A 127 -12.27 -7.85 -1.76
N TYR A 128 -11.60 -7.88 -0.62
CA TYR A 128 -12.20 -8.00 0.73
C TYR A 128 -12.14 -6.71 1.55
N MET A 129 -11.71 -5.61 0.94
CA MET A 129 -11.45 -4.35 1.60
C MET A 129 -12.41 -3.28 1.10
N GLU A 130 -12.88 -2.44 2.01
CA GLU A 130 -13.49 -1.17 1.69
C GLU A 130 -12.44 -0.07 1.84
N LEU A 131 -12.21 0.65 0.74
CA LEU A 131 -11.21 1.70 0.62
C LEU A 131 -11.87 3.06 0.84
N TYR A 132 -11.33 3.84 1.77
CA TYR A 132 -11.79 5.13 2.28
C TYR A 132 -10.63 6.14 2.26
N PRO A 133 -10.89 7.43 2.51
CA PRO A 133 -10.59 8.54 1.60
C PRO A 133 -9.30 8.40 0.77
N PHE A 134 -9.42 8.70 -0.52
CA PHE A 134 -8.37 8.53 -1.51
C PHE A 134 -7.61 9.84 -1.72
N ASP A 135 -6.62 10.14 -0.88
CA ASP A 135 -5.85 11.37 -1.06
C ASP A 135 -4.72 11.15 -2.09
N LEU A 136 -4.75 11.92 -3.18
CA LEU A 136 -3.61 11.98 -4.09
C LEU A 136 -2.35 12.54 -3.45
N ARG A 137 -2.43 13.34 -2.38
CA ARG A 137 -1.36 14.31 -2.07
C ARG A 137 -1.02 14.43 -0.59
N GLU A 138 0.20 14.91 -0.34
CA GLU A 138 0.36 16.00 0.64
C GLU A 138 -0.39 17.22 0.05
N LYS A 139 -1.70 17.35 0.30
CA LYS A 139 -2.51 18.48 -0.19
C LYS A 139 -1.83 19.80 0.22
N ASN A 140 -1.26 20.52 -0.76
CA ASN A 140 -0.63 21.81 -0.52
C ASN A 140 -1.63 22.91 -0.88
N ALA A 141 -2.27 23.48 0.13
CA ALA A 141 -3.25 24.56 -0.05
C ALA A 141 -2.64 25.83 -0.68
N ALA A 142 -1.32 26.02 -0.59
CA ALA A 142 -0.64 27.19 -1.17
C ALA A 142 -0.27 26.99 -2.65
N ASP A 143 -0.03 25.74 -3.08
CA ASP A 143 0.29 25.39 -4.47
C ASP A 143 -0.22 23.99 -4.83
N PRO A 144 -1.45 23.90 -5.36
CA PRO A 144 -2.05 22.62 -5.75
C PRO A 144 -1.29 21.89 -6.86
N GLY A 145 -0.58 22.63 -7.75
CA GLY A 145 0.15 22.06 -8.88
C GLY A 145 1.37 21.24 -8.45
N LEU A 146 2.09 21.70 -7.44
CA LEU A 146 3.22 20.94 -6.87
C LEU A 146 2.81 19.59 -6.28
N GLY A 147 1.62 19.51 -5.68
CA GLY A 147 1.11 18.24 -5.16
C GLY A 147 0.72 17.26 -6.28
N PHE A 148 0.19 17.76 -7.39
CA PHE A 148 -0.13 16.96 -8.57
C PHE A 148 1.11 16.33 -9.21
N GLU A 149 2.19 17.10 -9.38
CA GLU A 149 3.43 16.61 -9.99
C GLU A 149 4.20 15.59 -9.12
N ARG A 150 3.94 15.55 -7.82
CA ARG A 150 4.52 14.52 -6.92
C ARG A 150 3.82 13.17 -7.03
N SER A 151 2.55 13.19 -7.41
CA SER A 151 1.67 12.01 -7.39
C SER A 151 1.27 11.56 -8.80
N THR A 152 1.70 12.28 -9.82
CA THR A 152 1.49 11.93 -11.21
C THR A 152 2.77 12.10 -12.02
N SER A 153 2.90 11.32 -13.09
CA SER A 153 3.95 11.48 -14.10
C SER A 153 3.33 11.37 -15.49
N GLY A 154 3.85 12.14 -16.45
CA GLY A 154 3.40 12.10 -17.84
C GLY A 154 2.03 12.72 -18.13
N LEU A 155 1.47 13.51 -17.20
CA LEU A 155 0.23 14.29 -17.38
C LEU A 155 0.50 15.79 -17.47
N ALA A 156 1.22 16.38 -16.52
CA ALA A 156 1.52 17.81 -16.52
C ALA A 156 2.34 18.23 -17.75
N ASN A 157 1.96 19.36 -18.36
CA ASN A 157 2.60 19.96 -19.52
C ASN A 157 2.68 19.02 -20.73
N THR A 158 1.62 18.21 -20.94
CA THR A 158 1.54 17.27 -22.06
C THR A 158 0.36 17.57 -22.98
N ASN A 159 0.41 17.10 -24.22
CA ASN A 159 -0.67 17.26 -25.18
C ASN A 159 -1.07 15.92 -25.81
N VAL A 160 -2.09 15.92 -26.68
CA VAL A 160 -2.59 14.70 -27.35
C VAL A 160 -1.54 13.94 -28.16
N SER A 161 -0.45 14.59 -28.60
CA SER A 161 0.64 13.96 -29.37
C SER A 161 1.77 13.40 -28.48
N THR A 162 1.71 13.65 -27.18
CA THR A 162 2.74 13.21 -26.24
C THR A 162 2.69 11.68 -26.07
N SER A 163 3.82 11.01 -26.24
CA SER A 163 3.93 9.55 -26.16
C SER A 163 4.46 9.02 -24.82
N ALA A 164 4.57 9.89 -23.81
CA ALA A 164 5.05 9.50 -22.49
C ALA A 164 4.05 8.56 -21.80
N ASP A 165 4.58 7.64 -20.99
CA ASP A 165 3.75 6.82 -20.10
C ASP A 165 3.08 7.72 -19.05
N VAL A 166 1.90 7.30 -18.59
CA VAL A 166 1.14 8.01 -17.55
C VAL A 166 1.23 7.20 -16.26
N GLU A 167 1.60 7.87 -15.18
CA GLU A 167 1.57 7.28 -13.84
C GLU A 167 0.72 8.15 -12.91
N ILE A 168 -0.13 7.51 -12.11
CA ILE A 168 -0.99 8.16 -11.13
C ILE A 168 -0.91 7.37 -9.82
N ARG A 169 -0.66 8.05 -8.70
CA ARG A 169 -0.49 7.44 -7.38
C ARG A 169 -1.45 8.05 -6.37
N PHE A 170 -2.11 7.21 -5.60
CA PHE A 170 -3.01 7.62 -4.53
C PHE A 170 -2.68 6.90 -3.24
N LEU A 171 -2.89 7.60 -2.13
CA LEU A 171 -3.00 7.03 -0.80
C LEU A 171 -4.46 6.71 -0.53
N PHE A 172 -4.72 5.64 0.21
CA PHE A 172 -6.05 5.36 0.73
C PHE A 172 -5.97 4.84 2.16
N GLU A 173 -7.05 5.00 2.89
CA GLU A 173 -7.35 4.22 4.08
C GLU A 173 -8.13 2.95 3.69
N ALA A 174 -7.99 1.88 4.45
CA ALA A 174 -8.65 0.63 4.15
C ALA A 174 -9.11 -0.07 5.42
N SER A 175 -10.29 -0.68 5.33
CA SER A 175 -10.84 -1.54 6.36
C SER A 175 -11.36 -2.84 5.77
N THR A 176 -11.36 -3.92 6.55
CA THR A 176 -11.93 -5.21 6.12
C THR A 176 -13.46 -5.16 6.04
N ALA A 177 -14.01 -5.53 4.89
CA ALA A 177 -15.45 -5.55 4.63
C ALA A 177 -16.16 -6.81 5.18
N THR A 178 -15.39 -7.83 5.54
CA THR A 178 -15.89 -9.15 5.94
C THR A 178 -14.97 -9.78 6.97
N GLN A 179 -15.50 -10.71 7.77
CA GLN A 179 -14.72 -11.48 8.75
C GLN A 179 -14.36 -12.89 8.26
N ASN A 180 -15.12 -13.43 7.30
CA ASN A 180 -14.94 -14.76 6.76
C ASN A 180 -15.58 -14.85 5.36
N ALA A 181 -14.75 -14.94 4.33
CA ALA A 181 -15.23 -15.06 2.95
C ALA A 181 -14.19 -15.73 2.05
N ARG A 182 -14.67 -16.35 0.97
CA ARG A 182 -13.83 -16.66 -0.18
C ARG A 182 -13.81 -15.43 -1.08
N VAL A 183 -12.63 -14.85 -1.26
CA VAL A 183 -12.46 -13.54 -1.87
C VAL A 183 -11.84 -13.69 -3.24
N SER A 184 -12.36 -12.96 -4.23
CA SER A 184 -11.72 -12.81 -5.54
C SER A 184 -10.47 -11.95 -5.42
N LEU A 185 -9.35 -12.42 -5.95
CA LEU A 185 -8.09 -11.68 -5.98
C LEU A 185 -8.04 -10.72 -7.17
N SER A 186 -8.59 -11.09 -8.32
CA SER A 186 -8.75 -10.16 -9.46
C SER A 186 -9.85 -9.14 -9.18
N THR A 187 -9.64 -7.87 -9.55
CA THR A 187 -10.65 -6.80 -9.38
C THR A 187 -10.65 -5.78 -10.52
N LEU A 188 -11.85 -5.45 -11.01
CA LEU A 188 -12.08 -4.37 -11.98
C LEU A 188 -12.17 -2.99 -11.33
N ALA A 189 -12.41 -2.91 -10.03
CA ALA A 189 -12.81 -1.67 -9.35
C ALA A 189 -11.78 -0.55 -9.56
N LEU A 190 -10.49 -0.89 -9.43
CA LEU A 190 -9.39 0.08 -9.59
C LEU A 190 -9.05 0.34 -11.07
N ALA A 191 -9.17 -0.64 -11.97
CA ALA A 191 -8.89 -0.41 -13.39
C ALA A 191 -9.94 0.50 -14.05
N GLN A 192 -11.22 0.34 -13.67
CA GLN A 192 -12.32 1.12 -14.23
C GLN A 192 -12.45 2.53 -13.63
N SER A 193 -11.90 2.79 -12.44
CA SER A 193 -12.07 4.06 -11.74
C SER A 193 -11.53 5.26 -12.53
N LEU A 194 -10.39 5.11 -13.22
CA LEU A 194 -9.77 6.18 -14.02
C LEU A 194 -10.70 6.71 -15.13
N TYR A 195 -11.55 5.85 -15.69
CA TYR A 195 -12.40 6.19 -16.83
C TYR A 195 -13.81 6.63 -16.41
N LYS A 196 -14.22 6.29 -15.20
CA LYS A 196 -15.55 6.58 -14.68
C LYS A 196 -15.93 8.08 -14.68
N PRO A 197 -15.03 9.06 -14.42
CA PRO A 197 -15.37 10.49 -14.57
C PRO A 197 -15.86 10.86 -15.97
N PHE A 198 -15.42 10.13 -17.01
CA PHE A 198 -15.77 10.38 -18.40
C PHE A 198 -17.04 9.65 -18.87
N THR A 199 -17.70 8.91 -17.98
CA THR A 199 -18.96 8.23 -18.32
C THR A 199 -20.05 9.26 -18.60
N TYR A 200 -20.69 9.10 -19.76
CA TYR A 200 -21.71 10.00 -20.25
C TYR A 200 -23.10 9.35 -20.30
N ALA A 201 -24.10 10.04 -19.78
CA ALA A 201 -25.50 9.65 -19.84
C ALA A 201 -26.39 10.89 -19.97
N ALA A 202 -27.01 11.06 -21.13
CA ALA A 202 -28.04 12.07 -21.37
C ALA A 202 -29.41 11.41 -21.34
N ILE A 203 -30.23 11.76 -20.35
CA ILE A 203 -31.56 11.18 -20.15
C ILE A 203 -32.62 12.28 -20.27
N GLN A 204 -33.69 11.96 -20.98
CA GLN A 204 -34.87 12.81 -21.13
C GLN A 204 -35.50 13.18 -19.78
N SER A 205 -35.94 14.42 -19.65
CA SER A 205 -36.81 14.85 -18.55
C SER A 205 -38.18 14.14 -18.57
N PRO A 206 -38.68 13.61 -17.43
CA PRO A 206 -39.98 12.97 -17.34
C PRO A 206 -41.17 13.84 -17.80
N THR A 207 -41.04 15.17 -17.69
CA THR A 207 -42.08 16.14 -18.06
C THR A 207 -42.03 16.59 -19.52
N LEU A 208 -41.02 16.15 -20.30
CA LEU A 208 -40.75 16.63 -21.66
C LEU A 208 -40.56 18.16 -21.79
N THR A 209 -40.45 18.89 -20.67
CA THR A 209 -40.26 20.34 -20.68
C THR A 209 -38.79 20.66 -20.91
N PRO A 210 -38.45 21.55 -21.86
CA PRO A 210 -37.09 22.07 -21.99
C PRO A 210 -36.74 22.89 -20.74
N SER A 211 -35.89 22.37 -19.86
CA SER A 211 -35.39 23.11 -18.70
C SER A 211 -33.86 23.13 -18.68
N GLY A 212 -33.28 24.30 -18.96
CA GLY A 212 -31.84 24.57 -18.91
C GLY A 212 -31.06 24.22 -20.19
N PRO A 213 -29.74 24.50 -20.21
CA PRO A 213 -28.87 24.22 -21.36
C PRO A 213 -28.70 22.72 -21.62
N TYR A 214 -28.56 22.37 -22.90
CA TYR A 214 -28.25 21.01 -23.40
C TYR A 214 -26.89 20.54 -22.87
N PRO A 215 -26.67 19.22 -22.64
CA PRO A 215 -27.58 18.07 -22.84
C PRO A 215 -28.57 17.77 -21.70
N GLY A 216 -28.70 18.65 -20.71
CA GLY A 216 -29.66 18.46 -19.60
C GLY A 216 -31.12 18.82 -19.91
N SER A 217 -31.40 19.29 -21.12
CA SER A 217 -32.75 19.43 -21.66
C SER A 217 -32.91 18.54 -22.89
N TRP A 218 -34.14 18.08 -23.07
CA TRP A 218 -34.65 17.29 -24.20
C TRP A 218 -33.89 17.57 -25.51
N PRO A 219 -33.36 16.55 -26.23
CA PRO A 219 -32.58 16.80 -27.44
C PRO A 219 -33.40 17.44 -28.56
N PHE A 220 -34.71 17.16 -28.62
CA PHE A 220 -35.57 17.59 -29.72
C PHE A 220 -36.39 18.84 -29.36
N LEU A 221 -36.44 19.82 -30.23
CA LEU A 221 -37.26 21.02 -30.04
C LEU A 221 -38.73 20.73 -30.39
N ILE A 222 -39.65 21.38 -29.66
CA ILE A 222 -41.10 21.33 -29.88
C ILE A 222 -41.46 22.30 -31.02
N GLU A 223 -40.96 22.01 -32.22
CA GLU A 223 -41.17 22.80 -33.43
C GLU A 223 -41.17 21.90 -34.69
N GLY A 224 -41.40 22.49 -35.87
CA GLY A 224 -41.34 21.72 -37.13
C GLY A 224 -42.37 20.59 -37.22
N GLY A 225 -43.53 20.75 -36.59
CA GLY A 225 -44.61 19.75 -36.54
C GLY A 225 -44.59 18.84 -35.30
N TRP A 226 -43.53 18.91 -34.49
CA TRP A 226 -43.42 18.16 -33.24
C TRP A 226 -43.99 18.92 -32.06
N HIS A 227 -44.75 18.24 -31.21
CA HIS A 227 -45.36 18.82 -30.01
C HIS A 227 -45.52 17.79 -28.90
N ASN A 228 -45.69 18.30 -27.67
CA ASN A 228 -45.90 17.48 -26.49
C ASN A 228 -47.39 17.37 -26.21
N ILE A 229 -47.91 16.15 -26.09
CA ILE A 229 -49.29 15.88 -25.69
C ILE A 229 -49.32 14.98 -24.44
N THR A 230 -50.45 14.94 -23.75
CA THR A 230 -50.69 14.01 -22.65
C THR A 230 -51.54 12.84 -23.11
N THR A 231 -51.19 11.63 -22.65
CA THR A 231 -51.93 10.40 -22.94
C THR A 231 -52.16 9.60 -21.67
N ASN A 232 -53.30 8.88 -21.62
CA ASN A 232 -53.61 7.94 -20.56
C ASN A 232 -52.98 6.55 -20.79
N SER A 233 -52.36 6.34 -21.95
CA SER A 233 -51.72 5.07 -22.32
C SER A 233 -50.22 5.21 -22.13
N CYS A 234 -49.74 4.93 -20.92
CA CYS A 234 -48.33 5.11 -20.55
C CYS A 234 -47.56 3.77 -20.57
N PRO A 235 -46.23 3.81 -20.83
CA PRO A 235 -45.42 2.60 -20.75
C PRO A 235 -45.40 2.05 -19.32
N PRO A 236 -45.11 0.75 -19.16
CA PRO A 236 -45.02 0.12 -17.83
C PRO A 236 -44.11 0.90 -16.88
N GLY A 237 -44.59 1.15 -15.66
CA GLY A 237 -43.83 1.87 -14.62
C GLY A 237 -43.92 3.40 -14.69
N VAL A 238 -44.63 3.97 -15.66
CA VAL A 238 -44.86 5.43 -15.75
C VAL A 238 -46.29 5.77 -15.28
N PRO A 239 -46.47 6.72 -14.34
CA PRO A 239 -47.79 7.16 -13.91
C PRO A 239 -48.62 7.75 -15.07
N SER A 240 -49.90 7.41 -15.11
CA SER A 240 -50.86 7.98 -16.07
C SER A 240 -51.63 9.15 -15.43
N PRO A 241 -51.88 10.27 -16.15
CA PRO A 241 -51.47 10.54 -17.53
C PRO A 241 -49.99 10.90 -17.64
N CYS A 242 -49.41 10.68 -18.82
CA CYS A 242 -48.00 10.96 -19.07
C CYS A 242 -47.80 11.77 -20.35
N ALA A 243 -46.71 12.55 -20.39
CA ALA A 243 -46.34 13.35 -21.54
C ALA A 243 -45.65 12.49 -22.61
N VAL A 244 -45.97 12.72 -23.89
CA VAL A 244 -45.35 12.07 -25.05
C VAL A 244 -45.03 13.10 -26.13
N LEU A 245 -43.92 12.87 -26.83
CA LEU A 245 -43.55 13.63 -28.02
C LEU A 245 -44.25 13.01 -29.23
N TRP A 246 -44.86 13.86 -30.06
CA TRP A 246 -45.66 13.45 -31.19
C TRP A 246 -45.51 14.40 -32.38
N ALA A 247 -45.48 13.86 -33.61
CA ALA A 247 -45.57 14.61 -34.85
C ALA A 247 -46.98 14.46 -35.43
N GLY A 248 -47.73 15.55 -35.50
CA GLY A 248 -49.20 15.46 -35.57
C GLY A 248 -49.94 16.80 -35.63
N ASN A 249 -51.26 16.75 -35.58
CA ASN A 249 -52.11 17.93 -35.45
C ASN A 249 -53.11 17.75 -34.28
N ASP A 250 -52.95 18.57 -33.25
CA ASP A 250 -53.76 18.58 -32.02
C ASP A 250 -55.27 18.66 -32.27
N ALA A 251 -55.70 19.40 -33.31
CA ALA A 251 -57.12 19.55 -33.63
C ALA A 251 -57.74 18.26 -34.18
N THR A 252 -56.95 17.43 -34.86
CA THR A 252 -57.43 16.22 -35.53
C THR A 252 -57.05 14.93 -34.80
N GLY A 253 -56.07 14.98 -33.89
CA GLY A 253 -55.50 13.81 -33.24
C GLY A 253 -54.77 12.85 -34.19
N ARG A 254 -54.39 13.33 -35.39
CA ARG A 254 -53.69 12.57 -36.45
C ARG A 254 -52.59 13.43 -37.07
N TYR A 255 -51.61 12.80 -37.74
CA TYR A 255 -50.66 13.55 -38.57
C TYR A 255 -51.27 13.95 -39.91
N ALA A 256 -50.75 15.03 -40.48
CA ALA A 256 -51.16 15.53 -41.78
C ALA A 256 -50.44 14.80 -42.92
N ASN A 257 -51.11 14.63 -44.06
CA ASN A 257 -50.53 14.03 -45.26
C ASN A 257 -49.48 14.97 -45.87
N ASN A 258 -48.53 14.40 -46.62
CA ASN A 258 -47.41 15.13 -47.22
C ASN A 258 -46.58 15.92 -46.19
N THR A 259 -46.43 15.37 -44.99
CA THR A 259 -45.68 16.02 -43.91
C THR A 259 -44.27 15.45 -43.84
N VAL A 260 -43.29 16.33 -43.80
CA VAL A 260 -41.92 16.01 -43.37
C VAL A 260 -41.66 16.80 -42.10
N ALA A 261 -41.66 16.10 -40.97
CA ALA A 261 -41.41 16.66 -39.65
C ALA A 261 -40.07 16.12 -39.14
N ALA A 262 -38.99 16.83 -39.48
CA ALA A 262 -37.68 16.59 -38.87
C ALA A 262 -37.57 17.42 -37.59
N THR A 263 -37.31 16.78 -36.46
CA THR A 263 -37.00 17.50 -35.22
C THR A 263 -35.75 18.31 -35.47
N ARG A 264 -35.81 19.59 -35.11
CA ARG A 264 -34.59 20.31 -34.81
C ARG A 264 -34.16 19.97 -33.40
N THR A 265 -32.89 20.16 -33.15
CA THR A 265 -32.32 19.96 -31.83
C THR A 265 -31.76 21.26 -31.33
N ILE A 266 -31.64 21.42 -30.02
CA ILE A 266 -30.92 22.57 -29.46
C ILE A 266 -29.43 22.56 -29.88
N ALA A 267 -28.89 21.36 -30.10
CA ALA A 267 -28.46 20.84 -31.39
C ALA A 267 -27.94 21.72 -32.57
N ASP A 268 -28.82 22.54 -33.13
CA ASP A 268 -28.71 22.98 -34.51
C ASP A 268 -28.12 24.40 -34.65
N PRO A 269 -27.39 24.69 -35.75
CA PRO A 269 -26.60 25.92 -35.87
C PRO A 269 -27.43 27.21 -35.80
N ALA A 270 -28.73 27.15 -36.15
CA ALA A 270 -29.64 28.28 -36.15
C ALA A 270 -29.90 28.88 -34.75
N PHE A 271 -29.53 28.17 -33.67
CA PHE A 271 -29.70 28.57 -32.28
C PHE A 271 -28.37 28.61 -31.50
N ALA A 272 -27.24 28.60 -32.21
CA ALA A 272 -25.90 28.48 -31.63
C ALA A 272 -25.57 29.65 -30.68
N THR A 273 -25.60 29.36 -29.38
CA THR A 273 -24.97 30.15 -28.33
C THR A 273 -23.79 29.35 -27.76
N PRO A 274 -22.85 29.95 -27.02
CA PRO A 274 -21.76 29.22 -26.34
C PRO A 274 -22.23 28.11 -25.38
N ALA A 275 -23.53 28.05 -25.06
CA ALA A 275 -24.15 27.03 -24.22
C ALA A 275 -24.52 25.74 -24.98
N TYR A 276 -24.06 25.59 -26.23
CA TYR A 276 -24.45 24.51 -27.12
C TYR A 276 -23.31 23.48 -27.30
N ILE A 277 -23.51 22.26 -26.76
CA ILE A 277 -22.49 21.19 -26.75
C ILE A 277 -23.09 19.92 -27.37
N PRO A 278 -22.65 19.46 -28.56
CA PRO A 278 -23.05 18.17 -29.14
C PRO A 278 -22.85 16.99 -28.17
N PHE A 279 -23.50 15.85 -28.44
CA PHE A 279 -23.19 14.62 -27.71
C PHE A 279 -21.73 14.26 -27.97
N ASP A 280 -20.90 14.23 -26.93
CA ASP A 280 -19.48 13.95 -27.07
C ASP A 280 -19.19 12.47 -26.79
N LEU A 281 -19.01 11.69 -27.86
CA LEU A 281 -18.72 10.26 -27.77
C LEU A 281 -17.22 9.97 -27.77
N ARG A 282 -16.35 10.99 -27.73
CA ARG A 282 -14.88 10.82 -27.64
C ARG A 282 -14.44 10.09 -26.37
N PHE A 283 -15.27 10.15 -25.34
CA PHE A 283 -15.01 9.60 -24.01
C PHE A 283 -15.52 8.18 -23.82
N GLY A 284 -16.47 7.75 -24.66
CA GLY A 284 -17.15 6.47 -24.50
C GLY A 284 -16.30 5.30 -24.97
N SER A 285 -16.42 4.18 -24.27
CA SER A 285 -15.89 2.87 -24.72
C SER A 285 -16.98 2.05 -25.43
N ASP A 286 -18.25 2.39 -25.18
CA ASP A 286 -19.42 1.93 -25.92
C ASP A 286 -20.44 3.08 -26.00
N ALA A 287 -21.38 3.04 -26.94
CA ALA A 287 -22.42 4.06 -27.06
C ALA A 287 -23.71 3.50 -27.67
N TRP A 288 -24.85 3.89 -27.08
CA TRP A 288 -26.17 3.55 -27.62
C TRP A 288 -27.23 4.59 -27.25
N ALA A 289 -28.30 4.62 -28.02
CA ALA A 289 -29.51 5.40 -27.73
C ALA A 289 -30.73 4.48 -27.56
N THR A 290 -31.59 4.82 -26.62
CA THR A 290 -32.85 4.12 -26.34
C THR A 290 -34.00 5.10 -26.24
N PHE A 291 -35.21 4.69 -26.63
CA PHE A 291 -36.44 5.41 -26.32
C PHE A 291 -37.64 4.46 -26.35
N ASN A 292 -38.68 4.79 -25.61
CA ASN A 292 -39.95 4.08 -25.63
C ASN A 292 -40.89 4.70 -26.66
N TYR A 293 -41.63 3.86 -27.37
CA TYR A 293 -42.59 4.30 -28.36
C TYR A 293 -43.83 3.41 -28.45
N THR A 294 -44.92 3.98 -28.95
CA THR A 294 -46.11 3.26 -29.40
C THR A 294 -46.69 3.94 -30.63
N GLY A 295 -47.16 3.20 -31.63
CA GLY A 295 -47.75 3.85 -32.79
C GLY A 295 -47.78 3.03 -34.06
N GLN A 296 -48.61 3.50 -35.00
CA GLN A 296 -48.78 2.92 -36.32
C GLN A 296 -48.84 4.04 -37.36
N VAL A 297 -48.45 3.67 -38.57
CA VAL A 297 -48.55 4.54 -39.75
C VAL A 297 -49.70 4.06 -40.65
N ALA A 298 -50.21 4.94 -41.50
CA ALA A 298 -51.38 4.67 -42.33
C ALA A 298 -51.05 3.81 -43.56
N ASP A 299 -49.83 3.95 -44.11
CA ASP A 299 -49.35 3.14 -45.23
C ASP A 299 -47.81 3.03 -45.27
N ALA A 300 -47.30 2.34 -46.30
CA ALA A 300 -45.89 2.00 -46.43
C ALA A 300 -44.97 3.18 -46.78
N GLY A 301 -45.50 4.34 -47.19
CA GLY A 301 -44.68 5.53 -47.43
C GLY A 301 -44.58 6.45 -46.21
N ASP A 302 -45.29 6.14 -45.14
CA ASP A 302 -45.22 6.83 -43.86
C ASP A 302 -44.21 6.12 -42.93
N ARG A 303 -43.24 6.85 -42.39
CA ARG A 303 -42.14 6.26 -41.62
C ARG A 303 -41.49 7.24 -40.66
N LEU A 304 -40.84 6.69 -39.64
CA LEU A 304 -40.02 7.44 -38.69
C LEU A 304 -38.59 6.90 -38.71
N HIS A 305 -37.63 7.80 -38.96
CA HIS A 305 -36.20 7.53 -38.86
C HIS A 305 -35.59 8.23 -37.65
N LEU A 306 -34.65 7.56 -37.00
CA LEU A 306 -33.65 8.25 -36.18
C LEU A 306 -32.43 8.50 -37.06
N GLN A 307 -31.94 9.74 -37.07
CA GLN A 307 -30.81 10.14 -37.90
C GLN A 307 -29.69 10.71 -37.04
N ILE A 308 -28.46 10.56 -37.52
CA ILE A 308 -27.25 11.07 -36.88
C ILE A 308 -26.40 11.89 -37.84
N ALA A 309 -25.82 12.97 -37.33
CA ALA A 309 -24.79 13.75 -37.98
C ALA A 309 -23.60 13.91 -37.02
N HIS A 310 -22.38 13.99 -37.55
CA HIS A 310 -21.17 14.07 -36.74
C HIS A 310 -20.31 15.29 -37.11
N ALA A 311 -19.38 15.64 -36.22
CA ALA A 311 -18.41 16.69 -36.41
C ALA A 311 -17.51 16.43 -37.65
N PRO A 312 -16.89 17.47 -38.23
CA PRO A 312 -16.93 18.88 -37.82
C PRO A 312 -18.13 19.67 -38.39
N ALA A 313 -18.73 19.22 -39.49
CA ALA A 313 -19.72 20.00 -40.24
C ALA A 313 -21.16 19.80 -39.75
N PHE A 314 -21.52 18.62 -39.21
CA PHE A 314 -22.89 18.27 -38.81
C PHE A 314 -23.94 18.45 -39.93
N THR A 315 -23.54 18.37 -41.19
CA THR A 315 -24.42 18.54 -42.36
C THR A 315 -24.97 17.22 -42.88
N ASP A 316 -24.24 16.12 -42.66
CA ASP A 316 -24.49 14.85 -43.32
C ASP A 316 -25.30 13.92 -42.40
N TRP A 317 -26.62 13.93 -42.61
CA TRP A 317 -27.55 13.13 -41.81
C TRP A 317 -27.69 11.71 -42.36
N THR A 318 -27.30 10.74 -41.54
CA THR A 318 -27.37 9.31 -41.85
C THR A 318 -28.48 8.63 -41.05
N ASN A 319 -29.19 7.67 -41.66
CA ASN A 319 -30.26 6.92 -40.99
C ASN A 319 -29.66 5.82 -40.11
N LEU A 320 -30.07 5.78 -38.85
CA LEU A 320 -29.71 4.73 -37.91
C LEU A 320 -30.66 3.53 -38.01
N SER A 321 -30.14 2.32 -37.85
CA SER A 321 -30.91 1.08 -37.94
C SER A 321 -31.45 0.62 -36.58
N PHE A 322 -32.70 0.18 -36.56
CA PHE A 322 -33.35 -0.55 -35.46
C PHE A 322 -33.21 -2.06 -35.65
N GLY A 323 -31.98 -2.55 -35.84
CA GLY A 323 -31.70 -3.94 -36.22
C GLY A 323 -31.74 -4.13 -37.74
N ALA A 324 -32.69 -4.93 -38.24
CA ALA A 324 -32.77 -5.25 -39.68
C ALA A 324 -33.43 -4.15 -40.55
N SER A 325 -33.96 -3.09 -39.94
CA SER A 325 -34.69 -2.01 -40.61
C SER A 325 -34.20 -0.63 -40.18
N VAL A 326 -34.24 0.34 -41.08
CA VAL A 326 -34.04 1.77 -40.77
C VAL A 326 -35.35 2.46 -40.37
N ASP A 327 -36.49 1.88 -40.75
CA ASP A 327 -37.81 2.35 -40.33
C ASP A 327 -38.14 1.82 -38.94
N LEU A 328 -38.64 2.69 -38.06
CA LEU A 328 -39.15 2.28 -36.75
C LEU A 328 -40.35 1.34 -36.93
N SER A 329 -40.31 0.17 -36.27
CA SER A 329 -41.38 -0.81 -36.37
C SER A 329 -42.68 -0.32 -35.75
N GLN A 330 -43.83 -0.78 -36.25
CA GLN A 330 -45.15 -0.40 -35.73
C GLN A 330 -45.55 -1.24 -34.52
N THR A 331 -46.34 -0.67 -33.61
CA THR A 331 -46.95 -1.39 -32.48
C THR A 331 -48.46 -1.14 -32.42
N ALA A 332 -49.22 -2.05 -31.82
CA ALA A 332 -50.64 -1.79 -31.59
C ALA A 332 -50.83 -0.53 -30.70
N PRO A 333 -51.88 0.28 -30.91
CA PRO A 333 -52.11 1.48 -30.12
C PRO A 333 -52.12 1.20 -28.61
N GLY A 334 -51.24 1.88 -27.89
CA GLY A 334 -51.10 1.73 -26.44
C GLY A 334 -50.23 0.55 -25.98
N VAL A 335 -49.80 -0.31 -26.91
CA VAL A 335 -48.73 -1.27 -26.67
C VAL A 335 -47.39 -0.57 -26.89
N TRP A 336 -46.65 -0.40 -25.80
CA TRP A 336 -45.36 0.26 -25.79
C TRP A 336 -44.23 -0.74 -26.05
N SER A 337 -43.25 -0.30 -26.84
CA SER A 337 -42.00 -1.01 -27.11
C SER A 337 -40.81 -0.09 -26.86
N THR A 338 -39.63 -0.66 -26.69
CA THR A 338 -38.37 0.08 -26.53
C THR A 338 -37.52 -0.11 -27.78
N ALA A 339 -37.16 1.01 -28.41
CA ALA A 339 -36.16 1.02 -29.47
C ALA A 339 -34.76 1.14 -28.87
N THR A 340 -33.80 0.41 -29.41
CA THR A 340 -32.37 0.52 -29.06
C THR A 340 -31.56 0.62 -30.35
N VAL A 341 -30.64 1.58 -30.38
CA VAL A 341 -29.80 1.87 -31.53
C VAL A 341 -28.35 1.92 -31.08
N ASN A 342 -27.49 1.15 -31.73
CA ASN A 342 -26.06 1.13 -31.49
C ASN A 342 -25.42 2.39 -32.12
N LEU A 343 -24.60 3.09 -31.34
CA LEU A 343 -23.85 4.28 -31.75
C LEU A 343 -22.32 4.08 -31.66
N SER A 344 -21.84 2.86 -31.36
CA SER A 344 -20.43 2.55 -31.16
C SER A 344 -19.57 2.83 -32.41
N GLY A 345 -20.18 2.85 -33.61
CA GLY A 345 -19.52 3.25 -34.86
C GLY A 345 -19.16 4.74 -34.95
N TYR A 346 -19.63 5.56 -34.00
CA TYR A 346 -19.37 6.99 -33.90
C TYR A 346 -18.58 7.36 -32.62
N LEU A 347 -17.96 6.38 -31.95
CA LEU A 347 -17.00 6.65 -30.86
C LEU A 347 -15.81 7.45 -31.41
N GLY A 348 -15.26 8.34 -30.59
CA GLY A 348 -14.20 9.26 -31.04
C GLY A 348 -14.70 10.52 -31.74
N ASP A 349 -16.03 10.67 -31.91
CA ASP A 349 -16.64 11.84 -32.55
C ASP A 349 -17.65 12.55 -31.64
N ARG A 350 -17.94 13.80 -32.00
CA ARG A 350 -19.08 14.56 -31.48
C ARG A 350 -20.26 14.40 -32.42
N VAL A 351 -21.44 14.10 -31.90
CA VAL A 351 -22.63 13.75 -32.71
C VAL A 351 -23.88 14.55 -32.35
N ARG A 352 -24.81 14.61 -33.30
CA ARG A 352 -26.16 15.15 -33.16
C ARG A 352 -27.15 14.10 -33.63
N LEU A 353 -28.28 14.01 -32.95
CA LEU A 353 -29.36 13.09 -33.29
C LEU A 353 -30.61 13.88 -33.64
N ARG A 354 -31.42 13.39 -34.59
CA ARG A 354 -32.74 13.93 -34.89
C ARG A 354 -33.73 12.82 -35.25
N LEU A 355 -34.99 13.04 -34.93
CA LEU A 355 -36.10 12.24 -35.44
C LEU A 355 -36.60 12.86 -36.75
N ASN A 356 -36.87 12.03 -37.76
CA ASN A 356 -37.41 12.47 -39.03
C ASN A 356 -38.64 11.64 -39.38
N PHE A 357 -39.82 12.24 -39.20
CA PHE A 357 -41.08 11.64 -39.61
C PHE A 357 -41.43 12.11 -41.02
N THR A 358 -41.65 11.17 -41.93
CA THR A 358 -42.10 11.47 -43.30
C THR A 358 -43.42 10.77 -43.56
N SER A 359 -44.41 11.49 -44.04
CA SER A 359 -45.67 10.97 -44.53
C SER A 359 -45.89 11.32 -46.00
N ASN A 360 -46.41 10.38 -46.78
CA ASN A 360 -46.75 10.58 -48.18
C ASN A 360 -48.18 11.16 -48.33
N ALA A 361 -48.68 11.26 -49.56
CA ALA A 361 -50.00 11.83 -49.84
C ALA A 361 -51.20 10.90 -49.52
N ALA A 362 -51.01 9.78 -48.81
CA ALA A 362 -52.04 8.76 -48.59
C ALA A 362 -52.29 8.50 -47.09
N GLY A 363 -53.54 8.20 -46.73
CA GLY A 363 -53.93 7.81 -45.36
C GLY A 363 -53.81 8.88 -44.27
N SER A 364 -54.35 8.63 -43.07
CA SER A 364 -54.01 9.42 -41.87
C SER A 364 -54.17 8.55 -40.63
N ALA A 365 -53.16 8.53 -39.76
CA ALA A 365 -53.15 7.76 -38.53
C ALA A 365 -52.67 8.60 -37.34
N ARG A 366 -52.64 7.99 -36.15
CA ARG A 366 -52.11 8.63 -34.94
C ARG A 366 -50.59 8.79 -34.99
N GLY A 367 -49.88 8.05 -35.84
CA GLY A 367 -48.42 8.11 -35.89
C GLY A 367 -47.77 7.51 -34.64
N PHE A 368 -46.57 7.98 -34.32
CA PHE A 368 -45.76 7.50 -33.20
C PHE A 368 -45.79 8.47 -32.01
N TYR A 369 -46.05 7.93 -30.83
CA TYR A 369 -45.81 8.60 -29.55
C TYR A 369 -44.48 8.12 -29.00
N LEU A 370 -43.59 9.06 -28.65
CA LEU A 370 -42.23 8.78 -28.18
C LEU A 370 -41.98 9.40 -26.81
N ARG A 371 -41.18 8.72 -25.98
CA ARG A 371 -40.70 9.22 -24.68
C ARG A 371 -39.55 8.38 -24.17
N ASP A 372 -39.06 8.72 -22.98
CA ASP A 372 -37.93 8.12 -22.28
C ASP A 372 -36.66 7.97 -23.15
N PHE A 373 -36.34 8.98 -23.99
CA PHE A 373 -35.09 9.02 -24.74
C PHE A 373 -33.90 9.06 -23.78
N ALA A 374 -32.92 8.20 -24.01
CA ALA A 374 -31.66 8.21 -23.31
C ALA A 374 -30.53 7.88 -24.27
N LEU A 375 -29.46 8.65 -24.22
CA LEU A 375 -28.17 8.32 -24.82
C LEU A 375 -27.21 7.94 -23.71
N ARG A 376 -26.53 6.81 -23.86
CA ARG A 376 -25.53 6.33 -22.90
C ARG A 376 -24.24 6.07 -23.65
N ALA A 377 -23.15 6.59 -23.12
CA ALA A 377 -21.80 6.31 -23.58
C ALA A 377 -20.91 6.06 -22.35
N PRO A 378 -20.97 4.86 -21.75
CA PRO A 378 -20.12 4.53 -20.62
C PRO A 378 -18.65 4.53 -21.03
N SER A 379 -17.80 4.98 -20.12
CA SER A 379 -16.34 4.96 -20.30
C SER A 379 -15.75 3.93 -19.35
N PHE A 380 -14.98 3.01 -19.91
CA PHE A 380 -14.31 1.94 -19.17
C PHE A 380 -12.98 1.58 -19.84
N TYR A 381 -12.04 1.07 -19.03
CA TYR A 381 -10.79 0.56 -19.58
C TYR A 381 -11.04 -0.70 -20.42
N GLY A 382 -10.57 -0.70 -21.66
CA GLY A 382 -10.55 -1.87 -22.53
C GLY A 382 -9.10 -2.28 -22.83
N GLY A 383 -8.79 -3.57 -22.68
CA GLY A 383 -7.47 -4.14 -22.93
C GLY A 383 -6.91 -4.92 -21.74
N GLU A 384 -5.63 -5.25 -21.86
CA GLU A 384 -4.88 -6.03 -20.87
C GLU A 384 -4.51 -5.18 -19.64
N VAL A 385 -4.80 -5.73 -18.47
CA VAL A 385 -4.42 -5.20 -17.16
C VAL A 385 -3.43 -6.16 -16.51
N VAL A 386 -2.31 -5.63 -16.07
CA VAL A 386 -1.34 -6.31 -15.21
C VAL A 386 -1.59 -5.85 -13.78
N GLN A 387 -2.15 -6.73 -12.95
CA GLN A 387 -2.42 -6.46 -11.55
C GLN A 387 -1.31 -7.04 -10.68
N ALA A 388 -0.79 -6.25 -9.73
CA ALA A 388 0.16 -6.70 -8.72
C ALA A 388 -0.20 -6.12 -7.35
N ASP A 389 -0.67 -6.97 -6.44
CA ASP A 389 -1.07 -6.54 -5.11
C ASP A 389 -0.15 -7.11 -4.04
N THR A 390 0.20 -6.31 -3.05
CA THR A 390 0.89 -6.72 -1.84
C THR A 390 0.08 -6.34 -0.62
N HIS A 391 -0.19 -7.31 0.25
CA HIS A 391 -0.99 -7.11 1.45
C HIS A 391 -0.12 -7.42 2.66
N TYR A 392 0.28 -6.39 3.39
CA TYR A 392 0.99 -6.47 4.66
C TYR A 392 -0.03 -6.46 5.79
N LEU A 393 -0.28 -7.63 6.37
CA LEU A 393 -1.32 -7.80 7.37
C LEU A 393 -0.69 -8.15 8.72
N ILE A 394 -0.84 -7.25 9.69
CA ILE A 394 -0.39 -7.47 11.07
C ILE A 394 -1.61 -7.74 11.94
N GLY A 395 -1.78 -8.98 12.39
CA GLY A 395 -2.96 -9.41 13.14
C GLY A 395 -3.12 -10.92 13.25
N THR A 396 -4.28 -11.36 13.74
CA THR A 396 -4.58 -12.79 13.98
C THR A 396 -5.28 -13.50 12.83
N LEU A 397 -5.48 -12.79 11.73
CA LEU A 397 -6.07 -13.30 10.50
C LEU A 397 -5.18 -14.29 9.77
N SER A 398 -5.79 -14.97 8.81
CA SER A 398 -5.11 -15.95 7.97
C SER A 398 -5.74 -16.04 6.58
N PHE A 399 -4.90 -16.22 5.58
CA PHE A 399 -5.27 -16.70 4.27
C PHE A 399 -5.07 -18.21 4.16
N SER A 400 -6.03 -18.88 3.53
CA SER A 400 -5.99 -20.32 3.31
C SER A 400 -6.67 -20.69 1.99
N ASP A 401 -6.54 -21.96 1.59
CA ASP A 401 -7.22 -22.55 0.43
C ASP A 401 -7.16 -21.70 -0.87
N PRO A 402 -5.94 -21.31 -1.34
CA PRO A 402 -5.80 -20.58 -2.59
C PRO A 402 -6.25 -21.45 -3.77
N SER A 403 -7.12 -20.88 -4.61
CA SER A 403 -7.59 -21.48 -5.87
C SER A 403 -7.26 -20.53 -7.00
N LEU A 404 -6.25 -20.87 -7.81
CA LEU A 404 -5.78 -20.05 -8.92
C LEU A 404 -5.98 -20.77 -10.25
N ASP A 405 -6.57 -20.07 -11.19
CA ASP A 405 -6.67 -20.45 -12.59
C ASP A 405 -5.38 -20.05 -13.33
N SER A 406 -5.09 -18.75 -13.38
CA SER A 406 -4.00 -18.20 -14.21
C SER A 406 -2.98 -17.31 -13.48
N GLY A 407 -3.36 -16.63 -12.40
CA GLY A 407 -2.46 -15.79 -11.62
C GLY A 407 -1.46 -16.58 -10.78
N GLY A 408 -0.58 -15.85 -10.09
CA GLY A 408 0.30 -16.39 -9.07
C GLY A 408 0.10 -15.69 -7.74
N ILE A 409 0.33 -16.47 -6.67
CA ILE A 409 0.19 -16.02 -5.29
C ILE A 409 1.43 -16.45 -4.52
N GLN A 410 1.87 -15.60 -3.61
CA GLN A 410 2.88 -15.93 -2.62
C GLN A 410 2.38 -15.47 -1.26
N LEU A 411 2.32 -16.43 -0.34
CA LEU A 411 1.97 -16.17 1.06
C LEU A 411 3.21 -16.36 1.91
N ILE A 412 3.55 -15.34 2.70
CA ILE A 412 4.63 -15.37 3.68
C ILE A 412 4.02 -15.17 5.07
N ARG A 413 4.30 -16.09 6.00
CA ARG A 413 3.84 -15.98 7.39
C ARG A 413 4.94 -15.41 8.26
N THR A 414 4.58 -14.53 9.16
CA THR A 414 5.46 -13.93 10.17
C THR A 414 4.85 -14.08 11.56
N PRO A 415 5.64 -13.98 12.64
CA PRO A 415 5.06 -13.96 13.99
C PRO A 415 4.09 -12.78 14.23
N GLY A 416 4.11 -11.75 13.38
CA GLY A 416 3.21 -10.60 13.46
C GLY A 416 1.92 -10.73 12.64
N GLY A 417 1.87 -11.65 11.67
CA GLY A 417 0.77 -11.77 10.71
C GLY A 417 1.23 -12.34 9.37
N GLU A 418 0.60 -11.96 8.26
CA GLU A 418 0.87 -12.52 6.94
C GLU A 418 1.14 -11.44 5.88
N ILE A 419 1.98 -11.78 4.90
CA ILE A 419 2.20 -10.98 3.70
C ILE A 419 1.68 -11.79 2.51
N LEU A 420 0.67 -11.27 1.83
CA LEU A 420 0.13 -11.88 0.61
C LEU A 420 0.57 -11.05 -0.60
N GLN A 421 1.24 -11.69 -1.56
CA GLN A 421 1.54 -11.11 -2.85
C GLN A 421 0.71 -11.84 -3.90
N TYR A 422 0.01 -11.09 -4.74
CA TYR A 422 -0.79 -11.61 -5.83
C TYR A 422 -0.41 -10.89 -7.12
N HIS A 423 -0.26 -11.65 -8.21
CA HIS A 423 0.04 -11.10 -9.51
C HIS A 423 -0.77 -11.81 -10.59
N SER A 424 -1.39 -11.05 -11.48
CA SER A 424 -2.17 -11.60 -12.58
C SER A 424 -2.18 -10.67 -13.78
N THR A 425 -2.35 -11.26 -14.96
CA THR A 425 -2.56 -10.53 -16.20
C THR A 425 -3.90 -10.96 -16.76
N TRP A 426 -4.78 -10.01 -17.06
CA TRP A 426 -6.14 -10.30 -17.50
C TRP A 426 -6.70 -9.21 -18.40
N ASP A 427 -7.70 -9.55 -19.20
CA ASP A 427 -8.46 -8.57 -20.00
C ASP A 427 -9.68 -8.10 -19.21
N ALA A 428 -10.03 -6.82 -19.29
CA ALA A 428 -11.20 -6.25 -18.63
C ALA A 428 -12.53 -6.98 -18.96
N THR A 429 -12.58 -7.71 -20.06
CA THR A 429 -13.74 -8.51 -20.49
C THR A 429 -13.78 -9.94 -19.90
N ALA A 430 -12.66 -10.43 -19.37
CA ALA A 430 -12.51 -11.81 -18.89
C ALA A 430 -11.61 -11.86 -17.64
N LEU A 431 -12.24 -11.77 -16.46
CA LEU A 431 -11.50 -11.81 -15.19
C LEU A 431 -11.15 -13.24 -14.79
N PRO A 432 -9.93 -13.50 -14.30
CA PRO A 432 -9.56 -14.77 -13.68
C PRO A 432 -10.42 -15.03 -12.46
N THR A 433 -10.85 -16.27 -12.28
CA THR A 433 -11.61 -16.71 -11.09
C THR A 433 -10.69 -17.06 -9.91
N ASP A 434 -9.58 -16.34 -9.79
CA ASP A 434 -8.56 -16.54 -8.75
C ASP A 434 -9.12 -16.10 -7.40
N SER A 435 -9.05 -16.97 -6.41
CA SER A 435 -9.63 -16.71 -5.10
C SER A 435 -8.83 -17.31 -3.95
N VAL A 436 -9.02 -16.73 -2.77
CA VAL A 436 -8.41 -17.20 -1.51
C VAL A 436 -9.44 -17.14 -0.39
N GLN A 437 -9.35 -18.06 0.58
CA GLN A 437 -10.16 -17.99 1.78
C GLN A 437 -9.52 -17.01 2.76
N PHE A 438 -10.26 -15.96 3.11
CA PHE A 438 -9.89 -14.98 4.13
C PHE A 438 -10.69 -15.23 5.42
N ARG A 439 -10.01 -15.22 6.57
CA ARG A 439 -10.61 -15.29 7.91
C ARG A 439 -9.86 -14.37 8.87
N THR A 440 -10.60 -13.61 9.69
CA THR A 440 -10.01 -12.74 10.72
C THR A 440 -9.42 -13.52 11.90
N PHE A 441 -9.91 -14.73 12.15
CA PHE A 441 -9.34 -15.66 13.10
C PHE A 441 -9.69 -17.10 12.76
N ASP A 442 -8.68 -17.96 12.73
CA ASP A 442 -8.84 -19.41 12.66
C ASP A 442 -7.69 -20.06 13.45
N VAL A 443 -8.01 -20.85 14.48
CA VAL A 443 -7.01 -21.48 15.34
C VAL A 443 -6.01 -22.35 14.56
N ALA A 444 -6.48 -23.02 13.51
CA ALA A 444 -5.65 -23.94 12.75
C ALA A 444 -4.72 -23.22 11.77
N GLU A 445 -5.14 -22.09 11.22
CA GLU A 445 -4.42 -21.31 10.19
C GLU A 445 -3.68 -20.09 10.76
N ASN A 446 -3.98 -19.70 12.00
CA ASN A 446 -3.44 -18.49 12.62
C ASN A 446 -1.88 -18.52 12.67
N PRO A 447 -1.21 -17.48 12.14
CA PRO A 447 0.25 -17.47 12.01
C PRO A 447 0.96 -17.49 13.38
N GLN A 448 0.42 -16.83 14.41
CA GLN A 448 1.03 -16.84 15.75
C GLN A 448 0.97 -18.22 16.40
N ILE A 449 -0.15 -18.94 16.24
CA ILE A 449 -0.32 -20.30 16.77
C ILE A 449 0.63 -21.26 16.03
N LEU A 450 0.69 -21.17 14.70
CA LEU A 450 1.62 -21.94 13.88
C LEU A 450 3.09 -21.67 14.25
N PHE A 451 3.44 -20.45 14.63
CA PHE A 451 4.78 -20.09 15.12
C PHE A 451 5.12 -20.79 16.44
N VAL A 452 4.18 -20.78 17.40
CA VAL A 452 4.36 -21.48 18.68
C VAL A 452 4.55 -22.97 18.45
N ILE A 453 3.78 -23.56 17.53
CA ILE A 453 3.90 -24.98 17.15
C ILE A 453 5.25 -25.25 16.51
N MET A 454 5.72 -24.38 15.61
CA MET A 454 7.05 -24.50 15.00
C MET A 454 8.14 -24.54 16.07
N ILE A 455 8.11 -23.61 17.03
CA ILE A 455 9.10 -23.57 18.13
C ILE A 455 8.98 -24.81 19.00
N ALA A 456 7.76 -25.17 19.42
CA ALA A 456 7.53 -26.32 20.29
C ALA A 456 7.99 -27.63 19.62
N ALA A 457 7.63 -27.86 18.36
CA ALA A 457 8.05 -29.04 17.60
C ALA A 457 9.56 -29.06 17.39
N SER A 458 10.17 -27.93 17.02
CA SER A 458 11.62 -27.84 16.82
C SER A 458 12.40 -28.10 18.11
N TYR A 459 11.93 -27.51 19.23
CA TYR A 459 12.48 -27.75 20.55
C TYR A 459 12.33 -29.23 20.95
N MET A 460 11.15 -29.83 20.74
CA MET A 460 10.90 -31.23 21.07
C MET A 460 11.76 -32.19 20.24
N ILE A 461 11.90 -31.96 18.93
CA ILE A 461 12.80 -32.74 18.07
C ILE A 461 14.23 -32.69 18.62
N SER A 462 14.75 -31.49 18.89
CA SER A 462 16.10 -31.30 19.43
C SER A 462 16.28 -31.95 20.81
N ARG A 463 15.37 -31.66 21.74
CA ARG A 463 15.41 -32.12 23.14
C ARG A 463 15.29 -33.64 23.26
N VAL A 464 14.38 -34.26 22.51
CA VAL A 464 14.16 -35.71 22.58
C VAL A 464 15.34 -36.46 21.96
N GLN A 465 15.90 -35.96 20.86
CA GLN A 465 17.11 -36.54 20.27
C GLN A 465 18.31 -36.47 21.22
N ASP A 466 18.54 -35.32 21.86
CA ASP A 466 19.62 -35.18 22.85
C ASP A 466 19.37 -36.05 24.08
N SER A 467 18.14 -36.08 24.62
CA SER A 467 17.80 -36.92 25.77
C SER A 467 17.98 -38.42 25.47
N ALA A 468 17.68 -38.87 24.25
CA ALA A 468 17.89 -40.26 23.85
C ALA A 468 19.39 -40.63 23.84
N TYR A 469 20.25 -39.75 23.33
CA TYR A 469 21.70 -39.94 23.37
C TYR A 469 22.28 -39.89 24.79
N HIS A 470 21.81 -38.96 25.63
CA HIS A 470 22.26 -38.88 27.02
C HIS A 470 21.90 -40.13 27.81
N ARG A 471 20.66 -40.64 27.68
CA ARG A 471 20.25 -41.90 28.30
C ARG A 471 21.07 -43.10 27.80
N TYR A 472 21.35 -43.16 26.50
CA TYR A 472 22.23 -44.16 25.91
C TYR A 472 23.64 -44.12 26.52
N ARG A 473 24.21 -42.93 26.67
CA ARG A 473 25.54 -42.72 27.26
C ARG A 473 25.56 -43.05 28.76
N GLU A 474 24.51 -42.72 29.49
CA GLU A 474 24.39 -42.98 30.94
C GLU A 474 24.18 -44.45 31.26
N ALA A 475 23.48 -45.20 30.40
CA ALA A 475 23.26 -46.63 30.54
C ALA A 475 24.55 -47.46 30.40
N HIS A 476 25.64 -46.90 29.87
CA HIS A 476 26.93 -47.56 29.80
C HIS A 476 27.82 -47.22 31.02
N PRO A 477 28.61 -48.20 31.54
CA PRO A 477 29.57 -47.97 32.62
C PRO A 477 30.55 -46.82 32.31
N ALA A 478 30.96 -46.08 33.34
CA ALA A 478 31.75 -44.85 33.21
C ALA A 478 33.05 -45.00 32.37
N VAL A 479 33.63 -46.20 32.37
CA VAL A 479 34.86 -46.56 31.64
C VAL A 479 34.68 -46.50 30.12
N TYR A 480 33.49 -46.81 29.59
CA TYR A 480 33.22 -46.88 28.14
C TYR A 480 32.59 -45.59 27.58
N ARG A 481 32.16 -44.66 28.43
CA ARG A 481 31.50 -43.40 28.02
C ARG A 481 32.30 -42.51 27.06
N PRO A 482 33.65 -42.46 27.08
CA PRO A 482 34.42 -41.65 26.13
C PRO A 482 34.42 -42.21 24.70
N ALA A 483 34.21 -43.52 24.54
CA ALA A 483 34.26 -44.21 23.25
C ALA A 483 32.92 -44.21 22.50
N LEU A 484 31.82 -43.83 23.16
CA LEU A 484 30.49 -43.80 22.58
C LEU A 484 30.33 -42.58 21.66
N HIS A 485 30.10 -42.83 20.37
CA HIS A 485 29.92 -41.78 19.39
C HIS A 485 28.44 -41.43 19.17
N ARG A 486 28.15 -40.13 19.15
CA ARG A 486 26.86 -39.59 18.76
C ARG A 486 26.59 -39.88 17.28
N GLY A 487 25.41 -40.41 16.95
CA GLY A 487 24.99 -40.68 15.58
C GLY A 487 24.82 -39.38 14.79
N LYS A 488 25.91 -38.87 14.18
CA LYS A 488 25.94 -37.55 13.52
C LYS A 488 24.91 -37.45 12.39
N TRP A 489 24.65 -38.53 11.66
CA TRP A 489 23.66 -38.57 10.58
C TRP A 489 22.21 -38.38 11.10
N LEU A 490 21.83 -39.05 12.18
CA LEU A 490 20.49 -38.98 12.76
C LEU A 490 20.15 -37.57 13.28
N HIS A 491 21.11 -36.92 13.95
CA HIS A 491 20.93 -35.53 14.39
C HIS A 491 20.94 -34.54 13.22
N ARG A 492 21.70 -34.81 12.14
CA ARG A 492 21.62 -34.01 10.91
C ARG A 492 20.24 -34.12 10.26
N LEU A 493 19.62 -35.30 10.25
CA LEU A 493 18.24 -35.46 9.75
C LEU A 493 17.23 -34.70 10.63
N GLY A 494 17.41 -34.71 11.95
CA GLY A 494 16.58 -33.89 12.86
C GLY A 494 16.70 -32.39 12.55
N LEU A 495 17.92 -31.92 12.29
CA LEU A 495 18.16 -30.53 11.87
C LEU A 495 17.54 -30.20 10.51
N VAL A 496 17.58 -31.12 9.55
CA VAL A 496 16.88 -30.97 8.26
C VAL A 496 15.36 -30.90 8.48
N ALA A 497 14.79 -31.71 9.36
CA ALA A 497 13.36 -31.66 9.67
C ALA A 497 12.94 -30.34 10.32
N ILE A 498 13.78 -29.80 11.22
CA ILE A 498 13.59 -28.45 11.79
C ILE A 498 13.64 -27.40 10.68
N ALA A 499 14.61 -27.49 9.75
CA ALA A 499 14.70 -26.56 8.62
C ALA A 499 13.45 -26.64 7.71
N VAL A 500 12.90 -27.83 7.48
CA VAL A 500 11.65 -28.04 6.72
C VAL A 500 10.45 -27.41 7.42
N LEU A 501 10.33 -27.56 8.76
CA LEU A 501 9.29 -26.90 9.54
C LEU A 501 9.40 -25.37 9.44
N ILE A 502 10.61 -24.84 9.58
CA ILE A 502 10.87 -23.39 9.45
C ILE A 502 10.48 -22.91 8.04
N LEU A 503 10.88 -23.63 7.00
CA LEU A 503 10.57 -23.28 5.61
C LEU A 503 9.06 -23.21 5.37
N PHE A 504 8.32 -24.27 5.71
CA PHE A 504 6.88 -24.33 5.45
C PHE A 504 6.05 -23.46 6.39
N TYR A 505 6.59 -23.10 7.56
CA TYR A 505 6.01 -22.05 8.38
C TYR A 505 6.10 -20.70 7.65
N PHE A 506 7.31 -20.24 7.30
CA PHE A 506 7.48 -18.91 6.70
C PHE A 506 6.90 -18.81 5.30
N VAL A 507 6.97 -19.87 4.50
CA VAL A 507 6.54 -19.87 3.10
C VAL A 507 5.67 -21.12 2.83
N PRO A 508 4.37 -21.10 3.18
CA PRO A 508 3.46 -22.22 2.92
C PRO A 508 3.27 -22.54 1.43
N THR A 509 3.61 -21.60 0.55
CA THR A 509 3.62 -21.72 -0.91
C THR A 509 4.97 -22.16 -1.46
N ALA A 510 5.91 -22.61 -0.62
CA ALA A 510 7.28 -22.91 -1.02
C ALA A 510 7.41 -23.98 -2.10
N THR A 511 6.40 -24.79 -2.43
CA THR A 511 6.53 -25.76 -3.54
C THR A 511 6.21 -25.15 -4.91
N TRP A 512 5.63 -23.96 -4.95
CA TRP A 512 5.12 -23.37 -6.18
C TRP A 512 6.23 -22.93 -7.13
N PHE A 513 7.41 -22.58 -6.60
CA PHE A 513 8.57 -22.21 -7.43
C PHE A 513 9.08 -23.35 -8.31
N ILE A 514 8.92 -24.62 -7.88
CA ILE A 514 9.26 -25.81 -8.69
C ILE A 514 8.10 -26.25 -9.60
N GLY A 515 7.08 -25.40 -9.77
CA GLY A 515 5.88 -25.70 -10.55
C GLY A 515 4.88 -26.64 -9.86
N VAL A 516 5.13 -27.02 -8.60
CA VAL A 516 4.23 -27.85 -7.81
C VAL A 516 3.31 -26.94 -7.00
N ARG A 517 2.06 -26.76 -7.43
CA ARG A 517 1.08 -25.88 -6.76
C ARG A 517 0.50 -26.50 -5.48
N VAL A 518 1.33 -26.88 -4.51
CA VAL A 518 0.89 -27.41 -3.21
C VAL A 518 0.96 -26.30 -2.15
N PHE A 519 -0.19 -25.99 -1.55
CA PHE A 519 -0.29 -25.08 -0.42
C PHE A 519 -0.25 -25.86 0.90
N VAL A 520 0.70 -25.53 1.79
CA VAL A 520 0.76 -26.11 3.13
C VAL A 520 -0.19 -25.35 4.06
N SER A 521 -1.43 -25.84 4.13
CA SER A 521 -2.44 -25.34 5.06
C SER A 521 -2.00 -25.53 6.51
N GLY A 522 -2.56 -24.73 7.40
CA GLY A 522 -2.38 -24.82 8.84
C GLY A 522 -2.60 -26.24 9.35
N PRO A 523 -3.78 -26.88 9.12
CA PRO A 523 -4.00 -28.28 9.48
C PRO A 523 -2.94 -29.25 8.95
N ALA A 524 -2.47 -29.07 7.71
CA ALA A 524 -1.40 -29.88 7.15
C ALA A 524 -0.06 -29.65 7.87
N TYR A 525 0.23 -28.40 8.25
CA TYR A 525 1.41 -28.04 9.03
C TYR A 525 1.39 -28.62 10.45
N TRP A 526 0.24 -28.58 11.14
CA TRP A 526 0.04 -29.23 12.44
C TRP A 526 0.37 -30.73 12.35
N LEU A 527 -0.18 -31.41 11.35
CA LEU A 527 0.07 -32.82 11.12
C LEU A 527 1.55 -33.08 10.83
N LEU A 528 2.18 -32.27 9.98
CA LEU A 528 3.61 -32.36 9.67
C LEU A 528 4.47 -32.20 10.94
N ALA A 529 4.18 -31.20 11.79
CA ALA A 529 4.90 -30.95 13.03
C ALA A 529 4.80 -32.13 14.01
N ILE A 530 3.60 -32.69 14.18
CA ILE A 530 3.36 -33.86 15.05
C ILE A 530 4.10 -35.09 14.50
N VAL A 531 3.94 -35.38 13.21
CA VAL A 531 4.55 -36.53 12.54
C VAL A 531 6.07 -36.46 12.63
N LEU A 532 6.70 -35.33 12.31
CA LEU A 532 8.16 -35.19 12.40
C LEU A 532 8.64 -35.33 13.85
N THR A 533 7.94 -34.74 14.82
CA THR A 533 8.28 -34.87 16.24
C THR A 533 8.21 -36.33 16.71
N LEU A 534 7.18 -37.08 16.31
CA LEU A 534 7.04 -38.49 16.62
C LEU A 534 8.10 -39.36 15.92
N LEU A 535 8.33 -39.14 14.62
CA LEU A 535 9.29 -39.89 13.83
C LEU A 535 10.72 -39.75 14.39
N PHE A 536 11.17 -38.51 14.64
CA PHE A 536 12.51 -38.29 15.18
C PHE A 536 12.60 -38.64 16.67
N GLY A 537 11.52 -38.45 17.43
CA GLY A 537 11.49 -38.80 18.84
C GLY A 537 11.52 -40.31 19.10
N LEU A 538 10.60 -41.05 18.49
CA LEU A 538 10.53 -42.51 18.60
C LEU A 538 11.68 -43.18 17.84
N GLY A 539 11.98 -42.72 16.63
CA GLY A 539 13.07 -43.27 15.82
C GLY A 539 14.42 -43.17 16.52
N SER A 540 14.72 -42.04 17.17
CA SER A 540 15.97 -41.89 17.92
C SER A 540 16.02 -42.78 19.16
N ARG A 541 14.90 -42.96 19.87
CA ARG A 541 14.82 -43.90 21.00
C ARG A 541 15.04 -45.35 20.56
N VAL A 542 14.39 -45.78 19.49
CA VAL A 542 14.52 -47.15 18.97
C VAL A 542 15.96 -47.40 18.50
N TYR A 543 16.54 -46.46 17.75
CA TYR A 543 17.91 -46.57 17.26
C TYR A 543 18.93 -46.75 18.40
N TYR A 544 18.92 -45.85 19.40
CA TYR A 544 19.88 -45.94 20.51
C TYR A 544 19.59 -47.12 21.45
N ARG A 545 18.33 -47.59 21.55
CA ARG A 545 18.00 -48.80 22.31
C ARG A 545 18.50 -50.07 21.61
N GLY A 546 18.47 -50.14 20.28
CA GLY A 546 19.05 -51.25 19.52
C GLY A 546 20.56 -51.38 19.75
N GLN A 547 21.27 -50.25 19.74
CA GLN A 547 22.72 -50.20 20.00
C GLN A 547 23.10 -50.65 21.43
N LEU A 548 22.20 -50.50 22.41
CA LEU A 548 22.43 -50.99 23.77
C LEU A 548 22.44 -52.53 23.84
N VAL A 549 21.69 -53.20 22.97
CA VAL A 549 21.53 -54.67 23.00
C VAL A 549 22.71 -55.38 22.29
N GLU A 550 23.42 -54.70 21.40
CA GLU A 550 24.52 -55.28 20.61
C GLU A 550 25.89 -55.30 21.32
N THR A 551 26.00 -54.79 22.56
CA THR A 551 27.28 -54.76 23.28
C THR A 551 27.58 -56.11 23.98
N PRO A 552 28.72 -56.78 23.71
CA PRO A 552 29.10 -58.00 24.41
C PRO A 552 29.50 -57.70 25.87
N PRO A 553 29.35 -58.65 26.82
CA PRO A 553 29.79 -58.46 28.20
C PRO A 553 31.31 -58.29 28.29
N PRO A 554 31.81 -57.55 29.31
CA PRO A 554 33.22 -57.15 29.37
C PRO A 554 34.13 -58.35 29.63
N ALA A 555 35.22 -58.45 28.87
CA ALA A 555 36.35 -59.30 29.22
C ALA A 555 37.04 -58.70 30.46
N GLU A 556 37.21 -59.51 31.50
CA GLU A 556 37.97 -59.19 32.70
C GLU A 556 39.41 -58.78 32.34
N VAL A 557 39.84 -57.61 32.81
CA VAL A 557 41.25 -57.23 32.82
C VAL A 557 41.60 -56.81 34.23
N GLU A 558 42.29 -57.72 34.92
CA GLU A 558 43.01 -57.46 36.17
C GLU A 558 44.14 -56.44 35.94
N GLY A 559 44.37 -55.56 36.90
CA GLY A 559 45.53 -54.66 36.88
C GLY A 559 45.46 -53.50 37.87
N ARG A 560 45.65 -53.79 39.16
CA ARG A 560 45.89 -52.82 40.24
C ARG A 560 47.09 -51.91 39.92
N VAL A 561 46.95 -50.59 40.14
CA VAL A 561 48.05 -49.73 40.61
C VAL A 561 47.54 -48.74 41.66
N VAL A 562 48.21 -48.76 42.82
CA VAL A 562 47.98 -47.95 44.02
C VAL A 562 48.71 -46.60 43.87
N MET A 563 48.07 -45.48 44.21
CA MET A 563 48.78 -44.24 44.56
C MET A 563 48.19 -43.57 45.81
N LYS A 564 49.10 -42.86 46.49
CA LYS A 564 49.24 -42.67 47.93
C LYS A 564 48.47 -41.44 48.44
N LYS A 565 47.89 -41.54 49.65
CA LYS A 565 47.19 -40.49 50.40
C LYS A 565 48.18 -39.66 51.23
N VAL A 566 48.03 -38.32 51.24
CA VAL A 566 48.61 -37.41 52.24
C VAL A 566 47.49 -36.49 52.75
N VAL A 567 47.51 -36.19 54.05
CA VAL A 567 46.42 -35.57 54.83
C VAL A 567 46.98 -34.42 55.71
N ILE A 568 46.10 -33.45 56.01
CA ILE A 568 45.95 -32.48 57.14
C ILE A 568 46.90 -31.27 57.28
N PRO A 569 46.54 -30.17 58.02
CA PRO A 569 45.25 -29.79 58.68
C PRO A 569 44.80 -28.30 58.66
N THR A 570 43.61 -28.10 59.25
CA THR A 570 42.79 -26.91 59.63
C THR A 570 43.22 -26.16 60.92
N GLY A 571 42.83 -24.88 61.09
CA GLY A 571 42.66 -24.23 62.43
C GLY A 571 42.70 -22.67 62.49
N PRO A 572 41.70 -21.95 63.08
CA PRO A 572 41.50 -20.47 63.07
C PRO A 572 41.65 -19.84 64.50
N PRO A 573 40.99 -18.73 64.96
CA PRO A 573 40.47 -17.44 64.42
C PRO A 573 40.95 -16.18 65.22
N GLU A 574 40.54 -14.93 64.89
CA GLU A 574 40.04 -13.87 65.83
C GLU A 574 39.99 -12.43 65.22
N GLU A 575 38.91 -11.72 65.57
CA GLU A 575 38.66 -10.26 65.55
C GLU A 575 38.60 -9.82 67.05
N PRO A 576 38.84 -8.55 67.48
CA PRO A 576 37.80 -7.49 67.33
C PRO A 576 38.23 -5.99 67.44
N ALA A 577 37.27 -5.11 67.12
CA ALA A 577 36.83 -3.86 67.80
C ALA A 577 37.61 -2.49 67.77
N ALA A 578 36.93 -1.50 67.19
CA ALA A 578 36.41 -0.23 67.78
C ALA A 578 37.28 1.03 68.07
N ILE A 579 36.82 2.15 67.45
CA ILE A 579 36.60 3.55 67.94
C ILE A 579 37.83 4.37 68.43
N GLY A 580 38.21 5.45 67.74
CA GLY A 580 37.85 6.84 68.12
C GLY A 580 38.99 7.86 67.87
N PRO A 581 38.86 9.15 68.24
CA PRO A 581 38.51 10.28 67.35
C PRO A 581 39.61 11.37 67.25
N HIS A 582 39.55 12.29 66.28
CA HIS A 582 39.92 13.71 66.46
C HIS A 582 39.24 14.64 65.42
N ASN A 583 38.65 15.69 65.96
CA ASN A 583 37.90 16.82 65.37
C ASN A 583 38.82 18.07 65.42
N PRO A 584 38.38 19.30 65.11
CA PRO A 584 37.82 19.90 63.88
C PRO A 584 38.72 21.07 63.39
N SER A 585 38.47 21.80 62.31
CA SER A 585 37.73 23.08 62.38
C SER A 585 37.84 23.91 61.09
N ALA A 586 36.80 24.76 60.95
CA ALA A 586 36.66 25.98 60.16
C ALA A 586 36.17 25.83 58.70
N VAL A 587 34.84 25.90 58.44
CA VAL A 587 34.03 27.13 58.20
C VAL A 587 34.14 27.53 56.72
N GLU A 588 33.11 27.77 55.90
CA GLU A 588 31.68 28.04 56.10
C GLU A 588 30.89 27.63 54.84
N SER A 589 29.58 27.60 55.03
CA SER A 589 28.49 27.17 54.16
C SER A 589 28.43 27.68 52.72
N LEU A 590 28.02 26.79 51.81
CA LEU A 590 26.83 26.97 50.96
C LEU A 590 26.15 25.60 50.81
N GLN A 591 24.90 25.47 51.28
CA GLN A 591 24.09 24.27 51.20
C GLN A 591 23.64 24.00 49.77
N GLY A 592 23.74 22.74 49.33
CA GLY A 592 22.94 22.25 48.20
C GLY A 592 23.44 21.01 47.44
N ALA A 593 23.75 19.88 48.10
CA ALA A 593 23.58 18.49 47.63
C ALA A 593 24.45 17.51 48.47
N THR A 594 23.85 16.55 49.16
CA THR A 594 24.57 15.50 49.91
C THR A 594 25.34 14.56 48.96
N PRO A 595 26.65 14.34 49.10
CA PRO A 595 27.39 13.44 48.19
C PRO A 595 26.96 11.97 48.37
N THR A 596 26.80 11.25 47.25
CA THR A 596 26.46 9.81 47.21
C THR A 596 27.69 9.01 46.77
N SER A 597 27.96 7.86 47.40
CA SER A 597 29.05 6.96 46.99
C SER A 597 28.63 6.06 45.83
N MET A 598 29.37 6.06 44.72
CA MET A 598 29.13 5.18 43.57
C MET A 598 30.38 4.37 43.22
N ARG A 599 30.17 3.13 42.74
CA ARG A 599 31.24 2.23 42.27
C ARG A 599 31.38 2.32 40.75
N CYS A 600 32.61 2.50 40.25
CA CYS A 600 32.91 2.54 38.83
C CYS A 600 32.79 1.15 38.18
N GLU A 601 32.05 1.03 37.07
CA GLU A 601 31.92 -0.22 36.31
C GLU A 601 33.21 -0.61 35.58
N SER A 602 34.07 0.38 35.26
CA SER A 602 35.31 0.16 34.52
C SER A 602 36.49 -0.32 35.39
N CYS A 603 36.67 0.19 36.60
CA CYS A 603 37.80 -0.16 37.48
C CYS A 603 37.41 -0.68 38.86
N GLY A 604 36.13 -0.60 39.24
CA GLY A 604 35.64 -1.08 40.52
C GLY A 604 35.86 -0.15 41.72
N GLU A 605 36.52 1.00 41.54
CA GLU A 605 36.80 2.00 42.57
C GLU A 605 35.51 2.69 43.06
N VAL A 606 35.43 2.98 44.36
CA VAL A 606 34.28 3.68 44.97
C VAL A 606 34.64 5.15 45.15
N GLN A 607 33.87 6.05 44.55
CA GLN A 607 34.09 7.49 44.64
C GLN A 607 32.81 8.23 45.05
N THR A 608 32.97 9.37 45.72
CA THR A 608 31.86 10.26 46.09
C THR A 608 31.52 11.17 44.92
N VAL A 609 30.22 11.23 44.60
CA VAL A 609 29.66 11.98 43.48
C VAL A 609 28.58 12.91 44.04
N PRO A 610 28.43 14.15 43.53
CA PRO A 610 27.37 15.05 43.98
C PRO A 610 25.99 14.38 43.84
N ALA A 611 25.08 14.54 44.82
CA ALA A 611 23.72 14.03 44.67
C ALA A 611 23.03 14.65 43.44
N GLY A 612 22.47 13.79 42.59
CA GLY A 612 21.81 14.18 41.33
C GLY A 612 22.72 14.10 40.10
N ALA A 613 24.04 13.92 40.25
CA ALA A 613 24.93 13.72 39.12
C ALA A 613 24.69 12.34 38.48
N ASP A 614 24.40 12.30 37.18
CA ASP A 614 24.23 11.04 36.47
C ASP A 614 25.58 10.31 36.33
N PRO A 615 25.70 9.04 36.77
CA PRO A 615 26.95 8.28 36.67
C PRO A 615 27.40 8.03 35.22
N ARG A 616 26.51 8.05 34.24
CA ARG A 616 26.88 7.93 32.82
C ARG A 616 27.51 9.22 32.30
N ALA A 617 27.32 10.34 32.99
CA ALA A 617 27.92 11.64 32.67
C ALA A 617 29.03 12.06 33.65
N THR A 618 29.52 11.16 34.49
CA THR A 618 30.60 11.46 35.44
C THR A 618 31.84 10.61 35.18
N ILE A 619 33.03 11.23 35.18
CA ILE A 619 34.30 10.56 34.97
C ILE A 619 34.84 10.00 36.31
N CYS A 620 35.38 8.78 36.26
CA CYS A 620 36.09 8.17 37.38
C CYS A 620 37.44 8.86 37.60
N ALA A 621 37.68 9.37 38.82
CA ALA A 621 38.93 10.03 39.19
C ALA A 621 40.14 9.07 39.15
N SER A 622 39.90 7.77 39.30
CA SER A 622 40.95 6.73 39.32
C SER A 622 41.34 6.27 37.91
N CYS A 623 40.38 5.98 37.03
CA CYS A 623 40.66 5.39 35.71
C CYS A 623 40.37 6.30 34.50
N GLY A 624 39.82 7.49 34.71
CA GLY A 624 39.53 8.45 33.64
C GLY A 624 38.43 8.02 32.64
N LYS A 625 37.67 6.96 32.93
CA LYS A 625 36.51 6.49 32.15
C LYS A 625 35.19 6.91 32.82
N TRP A 626 34.07 6.86 32.10
CA TRP A 626 32.76 7.10 32.72
C TRP A 626 32.46 6.11 33.86
N LEU A 627 31.75 6.57 34.90
CA LEU A 627 31.38 5.73 36.05
C LEU A 627 30.48 4.56 35.65
N ARG A 628 29.59 4.78 34.68
CA ARG A 628 28.74 3.75 34.04
C ARG A 628 28.74 3.86 32.53
N HIS A 629 28.52 2.73 31.86
CA HIS A 629 28.36 2.69 30.40
C HIS A 629 26.90 2.99 29.96
N LEU A 630 26.74 3.41 28.71
CA LEU A 630 25.42 3.48 28.06
C LEU A 630 24.96 2.08 27.65
N ASP A 631 23.65 1.85 27.66
CA ASP A 631 23.07 0.63 27.13
C ASP A 631 23.06 0.69 25.60
N GLU A 632 23.54 -0.36 24.94
CA GLU A 632 23.56 -0.44 23.47
C GLU A 632 22.14 -0.62 22.90
N GLY A 633 21.86 -0.02 21.73
CA GLY A 633 20.57 -0.13 21.04
C GLY A 633 19.44 0.73 21.62
N ARG A 634 19.75 1.65 22.56
CA ARG A 634 18.80 2.63 23.11
C ARG A 634 18.95 4.02 22.49
N ARG A 635 17.92 4.84 22.63
CA ARG A 635 17.87 6.23 22.14
C ARG A 635 17.85 7.21 23.30
N TYR A 636 18.84 8.09 23.36
CA TYR A 636 19.05 9.04 24.44
C TYR A 636 18.87 10.47 23.95
N LEU A 637 18.04 11.27 24.65
CA LEU A 637 17.96 12.72 24.49
C LEU A 637 18.70 13.40 25.65
N LEU A 638 19.72 14.18 25.31
CA LEU A 638 20.59 14.88 26.25
C LEU A 638 20.39 16.40 26.16
N ILE A 639 20.08 17.04 27.28
CA ILE A 639 20.13 18.49 27.44
C ILE A 639 21.47 18.87 28.06
N ALA A 640 22.37 19.45 27.27
CA ALA A 640 23.71 19.81 27.74
C ALA A 640 24.31 20.96 26.93
N SER A 641 24.85 21.95 27.65
CA SER A 641 25.60 23.07 27.06
C SER A 641 26.96 22.61 26.53
N ASN A 642 27.54 21.57 27.13
CA ASN A 642 28.87 21.07 26.80
C ASN A 642 28.79 19.88 25.82
N PRO A 643 29.22 20.03 24.55
CA PRO A 643 29.19 18.94 23.57
C PRO A 643 30.13 17.77 23.91
N SER A 644 31.15 17.99 24.76
CA SER A 644 32.15 16.95 25.09
C SER A 644 31.56 15.68 25.71
N ILE A 645 30.41 15.79 26.39
CA ILE A 645 29.72 14.64 26.99
C ILE A 645 29.20 13.70 25.89
N ALA A 646 28.44 14.25 24.93
CA ALA A 646 27.87 13.47 23.82
C ALA A 646 28.97 12.87 22.91
N PHE A 647 30.02 13.63 22.62
CA PHE A 647 31.17 13.11 21.86
C PHE A 647 31.99 12.08 22.65
N GLY A 648 32.06 12.21 23.98
CA GLY A 648 32.67 11.23 24.87
C GLY A 648 31.89 9.91 24.90
N TRP A 649 30.57 9.95 24.92
CA TRP A 649 29.71 8.78 24.76
C TRP A 649 29.86 8.11 23.40
N LEU A 650 29.87 8.90 22.31
CA LEU A 650 30.07 8.40 20.96
C LEU A 650 31.43 7.68 20.82
N ARG A 651 32.49 8.22 21.43
CA ARG A 651 33.83 7.62 21.44
C ARG A 651 33.85 6.30 22.20
N ASP A 652 33.16 6.23 23.33
CA ASP A 652 33.13 5.03 24.15
C ASP A 652 32.34 3.89 23.50
N LEU A 653 31.20 4.20 22.86
CA LEU A 653 30.45 3.24 22.04
C LEU A 653 31.27 2.73 20.85
N ARG A 654 32.18 3.55 20.32
CA ARG A 654 33.06 3.16 19.21
C ARG A 654 34.24 2.27 19.62
N LYS A 655 34.66 2.27 20.89
CA LYS A 655 35.78 1.42 21.36
C LYS A 655 35.52 -0.08 21.14
N SER A 656 34.26 -0.50 20.99
CA SER A 656 33.86 -1.86 20.61
C SER A 656 34.14 -2.22 19.14
N GLY A 657 34.63 -1.27 18.33
CA GLY A 657 34.86 -1.43 16.89
C GLY A 657 33.61 -1.18 16.03
N ALA A 658 32.51 -0.73 16.64
CA ALA A 658 31.26 -0.44 15.95
C ALA A 658 31.33 0.88 15.15
N PRO A 659 30.66 0.95 13.98
CA PRO A 659 30.68 2.14 13.14
C PRO A 659 29.86 3.28 13.79
N ALA A 660 30.31 4.52 13.60
CA ALA A 660 29.68 5.69 14.19
C ALA A 660 29.49 6.84 13.18
N LEU A 661 28.36 7.54 13.29
CA LEU A 661 28.00 8.72 12.50
C LEU A 661 27.64 9.88 13.42
N CYS A 662 28.09 11.08 13.08
CA CYS A 662 27.71 12.32 13.73
C CYS A 662 27.09 13.25 12.67
N MET A 663 25.85 13.67 12.90
CA MET A 663 25.19 14.73 12.16
C MET A 663 25.17 15.98 13.03
N THR A 664 25.76 17.07 12.55
CA THR A 664 25.99 18.28 13.34
C THR A 664 25.88 19.53 12.46
N VAL A 665 25.52 20.66 13.04
CA VAL A 665 25.58 21.97 12.36
C VAL A 665 27.00 22.54 12.29
N ALA A 666 27.92 22.04 13.14
CA ALA A 666 29.30 22.48 13.17
C ALA A 666 30.14 21.93 12.00
N THR A 667 31.26 22.59 11.68
CA THR A 667 32.16 22.13 10.62
C THR A 667 32.91 20.85 11.04
N PRO A 668 33.03 19.83 10.16
CA PRO A 668 33.69 18.58 10.51
C PRO A 668 35.16 18.73 10.94
N GLU A 669 35.88 19.71 10.38
CA GLU A 669 37.28 20.00 10.72
C GLU A 669 37.42 20.45 12.18
N ARG A 670 36.53 21.36 12.62
CA ARG A 670 36.52 21.85 13.99
C ARG A 670 36.26 20.70 14.99
N LEU A 671 35.26 19.87 14.72
CA LEU A 671 34.91 18.76 15.63
C LEU A 671 36.04 17.71 15.73
N ARG A 672 36.76 17.46 14.64
CA ARG A 672 37.92 16.55 14.65
C ARG A 672 39.06 17.09 15.50
N LEU A 673 39.33 18.39 15.42
CA LEU A 673 40.36 19.05 16.22
C LEU A 673 39.98 19.13 17.71
N GLU A 674 38.71 19.46 18.00
CA GLU A 674 38.23 19.76 19.35
C GLU A 674 37.97 18.48 20.18
N PHE A 675 37.46 17.40 19.57
CA PHE A 675 37.04 16.19 20.30
C PHE A 675 37.82 14.91 19.93
N GLY A 676 38.76 14.95 18.99
CA GLY A 676 39.64 13.81 18.66
C GLY A 676 38.90 12.59 18.10
N VAL A 677 37.81 12.79 17.36
CA VAL A 677 36.93 11.74 16.81
C VAL A 677 37.48 11.11 15.51
N GLN A 678 38.61 10.39 15.61
CA GLN A 678 39.28 9.78 14.44
C GLN A 678 38.55 8.56 13.89
N GLY A 679 37.87 8.67 12.74
CA GLY A 679 37.18 7.55 12.06
C GLY A 679 35.70 7.38 12.43
N VAL A 680 35.09 8.45 12.94
CA VAL A 680 33.64 8.70 12.93
C VAL A 680 33.29 9.38 11.60
N SER A 681 32.20 8.96 10.95
CA SER A 681 31.67 9.71 9.80
C SER A 681 31.00 10.98 10.33
N ILE A 682 31.43 12.16 9.88
CA ILE A 682 30.86 13.44 10.33
C ILE A 682 30.23 14.12 9.13
N VAL A 683 28.94 14.43 9.23
CA VAL A 683 28.19 15.11 8.19
C VAL A 683 27.63 16.41 8.74
N GLN A 684 27.91 17.50 8.02
CA GLN A 684 27.42 18.82 8.37
C GLN A 684 25.98 18.99 7.88
N VAL A 685 25.09 19.43 8.76
CA VAL A 685 23.70 19.77 8.43
C VAL A 685 23.65 21.27 8.12
N SER A 686 23.85 21.60 6.85
CA SER A 686 23.87 22.96 6.32
C SER A 686 23.66 22.92 4.81
N ALA A 687 22.83 23.83 4.29
CA ALA A 687 22.61 23.98 2.85
C ALA A 687 23.85 24.51 2.10
N GLN A 688 24.77 25.17 2.80
CA GLN A 688 25.96 25.81 2.22
C GLN A 688 27.22 24.94 2.29
N ALA A 689 27.20 23.83 3.02
CA ALA A 689 28.36 22.96 3.19
C ALA A 689 28.52 21.98 2.03
N ALA A 690 29.73 21.87 1.48
CA ALA A 690 30.05 20.90 0.43
C ALA A 690 29.93 19.46 0.96
N GLY A 691 28.99 18.68 0.41
CA GLY A 691 28.65 17.33 0.91
C GLY A 691 27.84 17.33 2.22
N GLY A 692 27.30 18.49 2.62
CA GLY A 692 26.39 18.62 3.74
C GLY A 692 24.96 18.22 3.40
N VAL A 693 24.14 18.03 4.44
CA VAL A 693 22.70 17.77 4.33
C VAL A 693 21.95 19.08 4.57
N ASP A 694 21.14 19.49 3.60
CA ASP A 694 20.24 20.64 3.76
C ASP A 694 19.21 20.33 4.87
N PRO A 695 19.13 21.14 5.95
CA PRO A 695 18.16 20.95 7.02
C PRO A 695 16.70 20.86 6.51
N LYS A 696 16.34 21.61 5.46
CA LYS A 696 14.98 21.58 4.90
C LYS A 696 14.69 20.32 4.08
N LYS A 697 15.71 19.49 3.83
CA LYS A 697 15.63 18.25 3.05
C LYS A 697 16.20 17.05 3.84
N LEU A 698 16.13 17.10 5.17
CA LEU A 698 16.58 16.01 6.06
C LEU A 698 16.00 14.65 5.66
N ASP A 699 14.75 14.64 5.22
CA ASP A 699 14.13 13.50 4.54
C ASP A 699 13.98 13.85 3.05
N PRO A 700 14.64 13.15 2.10
CA PRO A 700 15.39 11.89 2.26
C PRO A 700 16.91 12.03 2.42
N ALA A 701 17.50 13.24 2.39
CA ALA A 701 18.96 13.39 2.27
C ALA A 701 19.72 12.91 3.52
N GLY A 702 19.22 13.17 4.72
CA GLY A 702 19.76 12.66 5.98
C GLY A 702 19.66 11.14 6.08
N LEU A 703 18.54 10.54 5.64
CA LEU A 703 18.40 9.08 5.63
C LEU A 703 19.43 8.40 4.72
N LYS A 704 19.72 8.99 3.56
CA LYS A 704 20.78 8.50 2.65
C LYS A 704 22.17 8.46 3.30
N VAL A 705 22.44 9.37 4.24
CA VAL A 705 23.71 9.41 4.98
C VAL A 705 23.78 8.30 6.03
N ILE A 706 22.64 7.92 6.62
CA ILE A 706 22.58 6.88 7.65
C ILE A 706 22.63 5.47 7.03
N LEU A 707 22.06 5.27 5.83
CA LEU A 707 21.99 3.96 5.14
C LEU A 707 23.32 3.17 5.08
N PRO A 708 24.48 3.74 4.71
CA PRO A 708 25.75 3.02 4.66
C PRO A 708 26.20 2.51 6.03
N LEU A 709 25.83 3.20 7.11
CA LEU A 709 26.16 2.83 8.49
C LEU A 709 25.37 1.58 8.90
N VAL A 710 24.06 1.62 8.65
CA VAL A 710 23.08 0.60 9.00
C VAL A 710 23.33 -0.72 8.25
N ARG A 711 23.81 -0.64 7.00
CA ARG A 711 24.15 -1.81 6.17
C ARG A 711 25.31 -2.67 6.70
N GLN A 712 26.16 -2.14 7.59
CA GLN A 712 27.32 -2.87 8.09
C GLN A 712 26.98 -3.98 9.10
N ARG A 713 25.73 -4.03 9.61
CA ARG A 713 25.18 -5.08 10.50
C ARG A 713 26.04 -5.42 11.74
N LYS A 714 26.66 -4.41 12.38
CA LYS A 714 27.52 -4.57 13.56
C LYS A 714 27.06 -3.75 14.78
N GLY A 715 25.78 -3.35 14.84
CA GLY A 715 25.36 -2.26 15.73
C GLY A 715 26.11 -0.97 15.37
N GLY A 716 26.12 0.01 16.28
CA GLY A 716 26.83 1.27 16.07
C GLY A 716 26.18 2.45 16.79
N ALA A 717 26.65 3.65 16.51
CA ALA A 717 26.17 4.86 17.19
C ALA A 717 25.87 6.00 16.22
N ILE A 718 24.74 6.67 16.41
CA ILE A 718 24.35 7.88 15.68
C ILE A 718 24.26 9.02 16.69
N LEU A 719 25.01 10.09 16.45
CA LEU A 719 24.94 11.33 17.23
C LEU A 719 24.29 12.44 16.40
N TYR A 720 23.19 13.01 16.89
CA TYR A 720 22.61 14.26 16.43
C TYR A 720 23.06 15.38 17.37
N ASP A 721 24.02 16.19 16.94
CA ASP A 721 24.60 17.27 17.73
C ASP A 721 24.05 18.64 17.31
N GLY A 722 23.45 19.37 18.25
CA GLY A 722 22.84 20.68 18.00
C GLY A 722 21.46 20.57 17.36
N LEU A 723 20.64 19.63 17.84
CA LEU A 723 19.31 19.35 17.29
C LEU A 723 18.38 20.56 17.40
N ASP A 724 18.54 21.38 18.42
CA ASP A 724 17.92 22.71 18.58
C ASP A 724 18.19 23.63 17.39
N GLN A 725 19.44 23.65 16.91
CA GLN A 725 19.84 24.48 15.77
C GLN A 725 19.33 23.91 14.45
N ILE A 726 19.22 22.58 14.33
CA ILE A 726 18.60 21.94 13.17
C ILE A 726 17.10 22.25 13.11
N VAL A 727 16.39 22.16 14.25
CA VAL A 727 14.97 22.53 14.39
C VAL A 727 14.73 23.98 13.96
N SER A 728 15.64 24.90 14.32
CA SER A 728 15.54 26.31 13.92
C SER A 728 15.59 26.55 12.40
N GLN A 729 16.18 25.62 11.63
CA GLN A 729 16.33 25.75 10.17
C GLN A 729 15.29 24.96 9.36
N ALA A 730 14.77 23.86 9.91
CA ALA A 730 13.94 22.89 9.21
C ALA A 730 12.47 22.81 9.69
N SER A 731 12.13 23.39 10.84
CA SER A 731 10.90 23.13 11.61
C SER A 731 10.95 21.87 12.50
N LEU A 732 10.29 21.93 13.65
CA LEU A 732 10.23 20.80 14.60
C LEU A 732 9.50 19.60 14.01
N ALA A 733 8.46 19.82 13.20
CA ALA A 733 7.67 18.75 12.61
C ALA A 733 8.50 17.91 11.61
N ASP A 734 9.31 18.58 10.79
CA ASP A 734 10.17 17.91 9.80
C ASP A 734 11.31 17.15 10.48
N VAL A 735 11.89 17.73 11.55
CA VAL A 735 12.90 17.05 12.37
C VAL A 735 12.32 15.81 13.06
N ILE A 736 11.13 15.90 13.66
CA ILE A 736 10.46 14.73 14.27
C ILE A 736 10.16 13.65 13.21
N ARG A 737 9.65 14.05 12.03
CA ARG A 737 9.39 13.11 10.92
C ARG A 737 10.66 12.38 10.48
N PHE A 738 11.76 13.12 10.34
CA PHE A 738 13.07 12.54 10.06
C PHE A 738 13.56 11.61 11.17
N LEU A 739 13.48 12.04 12.44
CA LEU A 739 13.91 11.25 13.59
C LEU A 739 13.12 9.96 13.72
N ARG A 740 11.81 9.94 13.45
CA ARG A 740 11.00 8.71 13.44
C ARG A 740 11.56 7.67 12.48
N LYS A 741 11.71 8.05 11.21
CA LYS A 741 12.25 7.16 10.17
C LYS A 741 13.69 6.72 10.48
N ALA A 742 14.51 7.64 10.96
CA ALA A 742 15.90 7.35 11.31
C ALA A 742 16.02 6.45 12.55
N ASN A 743 15.16 6.64 13.54
CA ASN A 743 15.09 5.85 14.76
C ASN A 743 14.54 4.45 14.50
N ASP A 744 13.55 4.30 13.62
CA ASP A 744 13.05 2.98 13.20
C ASP A 744 14.17 2.18 12.51
N MET A 745 14.89 2.83 11.60
CA MET A 745 16.06 2.23 10.94
C MET A 745 17.19 1.92 11.93
N ALA A 746 17.44 2.79 12.92
CA ALA A 746 18.41 2.56 13.98
C ALA A 746 18.02 1.36 14.86
N PHE A 747 16.74 1.26 15.24
CA PHE A 747 16.20 0.22 16.09
C PHE A 747 16.32 -1.17 15.45
N VAL A 748 15.93 -1.30 14.17
CA VAL A 748 16.02 -2.56 13.42
C VAL A 748 17.45 -3.11 13.37
N HIS A 749 18.45 -2.22 13.43
CA HIS A 749 19.87 -2.58 13.30
C HIS A 749 20.64 -2.51 14.63
N GLY A 750 19.96 -2.32 15.76
CA GLY A 750 20.58 -2.26 17.09
C GLY A 750 21.55 -1.09 17.27
N MET A 751 21.26 0.05 16.64
CA MET A 751 22.08 1.26 16.72
C MET A 751 21.70 2.07 17.96
N THR A 752 22.69 2.54 18.71
CA THR A 752 22.48 3.49 19.81
C THR A 752 22.36 4.91 19.24
N VAL A 753 21.30 5.63 19.61
CA VAL A 753 21.09 7.01 19.15
C VAL A 753 21.32 7.97 20.31
N ILE A 754 22.06 9.04 20.06
CA ILE A 754 22.31 10.13 21.00
C ILE A 754 21.88 11.42 20.33
N ALA A 755 20.98 12.19 20.94
CA ALA A 755 20.63 13.52 20.50
C ALA A 755 21.01 14.54 21.56
N ARG A 756 21.68 15.63 21.17
CA ARG A 756 22.01 16.73 22.07
C ARG A 756 21.23 17.98 21.69
N VAL A 757 20.61 18.59 22.70
CA VAL A 757 19.95 19.89 22.64
C VAL A 757 20.61 20.83 23.65
N SER A 758 20.84 22.08 23.25
CA SER A 758 21.38 23.10 24.14
C SER A 758 20.29 23.58 25.14
N PRO A 759 20.61 23.80 26.43
CA PRO A 759 19.60 24.21 27.42
C PRO A 759 18.96 25.56 27.07
N GLY A 760 17.65 25.67 27.23
CA GLY A 760 16.91 26.93 27.06
C GLY A 760 16.70 27.41 25.62
N VAL A 761 17.07 26.63 24.59
CA VAL A 761 16.86 27.01 23.18
C VAL A 761 15.48 26.60 22.65
N LEU A 762 14.99 25.42 23.02
CA LEU A 762 13.65 24.95 22.65
C LEU A 762 12.66 25.23 23.79
N ALA A 763 11.41 25.55 23.45
CA ALA A 763 10.36 25.70 24.45
C ALA A 763 9.99 24.34 25.10
N ASP A 764 9.49 24.33 26.35
CA ASP A 764 9.14 23.09 27.06
C ASP A 764 8.11 22.21 26.34
N SER A 765 7.20 22.81 25.56
CA SER A 765 6.26 22.08 24.69
C SER A 765 6.97 21.38 23.53
N GLU A 766 7.96 22.03 22.92
CA GLU A 766 8.76 21.49 21.83
C GLU A 766 9.68 20.38 22.32
N LEU A 767 10.31 20.60 23.48
CA LEU A 767 11.17 19.61 24.11
C LEU A 767 10.39 18.35 24.50
N ARG A 768 9.16 18.49 25.03
CA ARG A 768 8.28 17.34 25.31
C ARG A 768 7.94 16.53 24.06
N ARG A 769 7.65 17.21 22.94
CA ARG A 769 7.38 16.54 21.65
C ARG A 769 8.62 15.82 21.13
N LEU A 770 9.79 16.43 21.28
CA LEU A 770 11.05 15.83 20.86
C LEU A 770 11.40 14.62 21.73
N ASN A 771 11.19 14.71 23.05
CA ASN A 771 11.46 13.65 24.00
C ASN A 771 10.64 12.37 23.74
N ALA A 772 9.44 12.50 23.17
CA ALA A 772 8.60 11.36 22.81
C ALA A 772 9.26 10.42 21.76
N GLU A 773 10.29 10.89 21.06
CA GLU A 773 11.01 10.11 20.04
C GLU A 773 12.22 9.34 20.60
N PHE A 774 12.53 9.48 21.90
CA PHE A 774 13.67 8.87 22.58
C PHE A 774 13.22 7.99 23.76
N ASP A 775 14.06 7.01 24.13
CA ASP A 775 13.75 6.07 25.21
C ASP A 775 14.09 6.65 26.59
N GLU A 776 15.11 7.51 26.66
CA GLU A 776 15.63 8.05 27.91
C GLU A 776 16.01 9.53 27.75
N PHE A 777 15.62 10.33 28.75
CA PHE A 777 15.83 11.78 28.82
C PHE A 777 16.81 12.13 29.94
N LEU A 778 17.88 12.87 29.62
CA LEU A 778 18.92 13.26 30.56
C LEU A 778 19.11 14.78 30.52
N ASP A 779 18.82 15.44 31.63
CA ASP A 779 19.05 16.87 31.78
C ASP A 779 20.34 17.13 32.58
N LEU A 780 21.37 17.61 31.87
CA LEU A 780 22.68 17.97 32.41
C LEU A 780 22.93 19.48 32.24
N SER A 781 21.87 20.29 32.26
CA SER A 781 21.96 21.75 32.19
C SER A 781 22.51 22.42 33.46
N ALA A 782 22.63 21.67 34.55
CA ALA A 782 23.08 22.13 35.87
C ALA A 782 24.57 22.53 35.93
#